data_AF-A0A970U0U3-F1
#
_entry.id   AF-A0A970U0U3-F1
#
_cell.length_a   1.000
_cell.length_b   1.000
_cell.length_c   1.000
_cell.angle_alpha   90.00
_cell.angle_beta   90.00
_cell.angle_gamma   90.00
#
_symmetry.space_group_name_H-M   'P 1'
#
loop_
_entity.id
_entity.type
_entity.pdbx_description
1 polymer ?
#
loop_
_entity_poly.entity_id
_entity_poly.type
_entity_poly.pdbx_seq_one_letter_code
_entity_poly.pdbx_strand_id
1 'polypeptide(L)'
;MRIYTGDKDSLPAARRGLALGFFDGLHRGHAELVHTLLSLCGLRGLTSAVFTFANHPEHVLKPDKPFAYLGTAEERLALLDEMGLDEAHLADFTPELAALSAGTFLEELIAGRFLAQLLVVGPDYRFGARGEGDVALLRTWTAKRGIELVVVDEVVMGAGKISSSRIRSLIQAGEVDQAATLLGRPYSLGGIVLSGRRLGRTLGFPTANLPLPPGKVCPALGVYATRVLALGQTWEAITSIGLRPTVSPDETTPVIETHIFDADLHLYGETITIELLAFIRPEQRFDSLAALSEQIKADLEQVRGWHRGSEQCYEKTRSGGVPLFLLSSRRFAQASLHLVFQTQATPRQLACNALLVEVLTATCRTYPDRTRLALALDTLYGASLEGHAGKSGDIQTLVFSVDALARWTDGSSPFQAACDLLFAALLEPDLDADDGLFRTSIVESERTNLLLSLQARANDRLKWTYDRCLEQFCGGQVHGLPAIGRACDLEAVSREDLLESYHDLLHNMQLSVYLGGPVDQSLLEHVAALLKRLPQAVRPRLKPGLQPAPCHSAAPGRDVTVKPVEQARLVLAYDGLPAYFAHQSSVAVLLNSMLGGDVHSLLFDVIREQMGLAYQVFSMSQRFLSALFILAGVAPDQLEAAEKAIQEQVERLAGGRFDDALMQRSKMMLTSALKAAGDDMSSLLSREVSGRLTGRLLHVQDSIRLIEAVTREQVIDLACQLRLRTTVILTGQPDHKAEEN
;
A
#
# COMPACT_ATOMS: atom_id res chain seq x y z
N MET A 1 -6.28 3.59 -18.10
CA MET A 1 -5.90 4.99 -18.37
C MET A 1 -6.09 5.29 -19.86
N ARG A 2 -6.50 6.52 -20.23
CA ARG A 2 -6.50 6.99 -21.63
C ARG A 2 -5.16 7.66 -21.97
N ILE A 3 -4.57 7.34 -23.11
CA ILE A 3 -3.29 7.91 -23.54
C ILE A 3 -3.54 8.81 -24.75
N TYR A 4 -3.04 10.04 -24.68
CA TYR A 4 -3.08 11.02 -25.76
C TYR A 4 -1.65 11.25 -26.24
N THR A 5 -1.43 11.09 -27.55
CA THR A 5 -0.11 11.21 -28.18
C THR A 5 -0.11 12.35 -29.18
N GLY A 6 0.62 13.43 -28.87
CA GLY A 6 0.78 14.59 -29.75
C GLY A 6 -0.16 15.77 -29.46
N ASP A 7 0.14 16.90 -30.10
CA ASP A 7 -0.49 18.19 -29.77
C ASP A 7 -1.85 18.45 -30.42
N LYS A 8 -2.31 17.56 -31.31
CA LYS A 8 -3.51 17.77 -32.15
C LYS A 8 -4.73 16.95 -31.74
N ASP A 9 -4.61 16.09 -30.74
CA ASP A 9 -5.76 15.30 -30.26
C ASP A 9 -6.80 16.23 -29.62
N SER A 10 -8.03 16.19 -30.14
CA SER A 10 -9.16 16.91 -29.55
C SER A 10 -9.48 16.28 -28.19
N LEU A 11 -9.29 17.04 -27.11
CA LEU A 11 -9.60 16.56 -25.77
C LEU A 11 -11.10 16.65 -25.50
N PRO A 12 -11.70 15.65 -24.83
CA PRO A 12 -13.08 15.78 -24.36
C PRO A 12 -13.18 16.93 -23.36
N ALA A 13 -14.33 17.62 -23.39
CA ALA A 13 -14.65 18.70 -22.46
C ALA A 13 -14.78 18.15 -21.03
N ALA A 14 -13.67 18.09 -20.32
CA ALA A 14 -13.58 17.64 -18.94
C ALA A 14 -12.69 18.62 -18.15
N ARG A 15 -13.06 18.89 -16.89
CA ARG A 15 -12.23 19.68 -15.97
C ARG A 15 -11.16 18.78 -15.38
N ARG A 16 -9.91 19.22 -15.42
CA ARG A 16 -8.75 18.38 -15.07
C ARG A 16 -7.98 18.91 -13.87
N GLY A 17 -7.43 17.98 -13.10
CA GLY A 17 -6.22 18.25 -12.35
C GLY A 17 -5.01 17.79 -13.17
N LEU A 18 -3.94 18.57 -13.18
CA LEU A 18 -2.72 18.26 -13.91
C LEU A 18 -1.52 18.13 -12.97
N ALA A 19 -0.82 17.01 -13.06
CA ALA A 19 0.56 16.93 -12.58
C ALA A 19 1.52 17.20 -13.74
N LEU A 20 2.47 18.11 -13.53
CA LEU A 20 3.41 18.55 -14.55
C LEU A 20 4.84 18.10 -14.23
N GLY A 21 5.51 17.49 -15.20
CA GLY A 21 6.87 16.98 -15.03
C GLY A 21 7.26 15.97 -16.10
N PHE A 22 8.51 15.51 -16.07
CA PHE A 22 8.98 14.49 -17.03
C PHE A 22 8.78 13.05 -16.53
N PHE A 23 8.71 12.84 -15.21
CA PHE A 23 8.40 11.55 -14.58
C PHE A 23 9.32 10.37 -14.99
N ASP A 24 10.59 10.62 -15.36
CA ASP A 24 11.53 9.66 -15.98
C ASP A 24 11.44 8.21 -15.44
N GLY A 25 11.76 8.04 -14.16
CA GLY A 25 11.70 6.73 -13.50
C GLY A 25 10.47 6.56 -12.61
N LEU A 26 9.53 7.49 -12.61
CA LEU A 26 8.40 7.54 -11.67
C LEU A 26 8.80 7.13 -10.24
N HIS A 27 9.89 7.71 -9.73
CA HIS A 27 10.43 7.40 -8.40
C HIS A 27 9.47 7.87 -7.29
N ARG A 28 9.72 7.52 -6.02
CA ARG A 28 8.81 7.86 -4.91
C ARG A 28 8.43 9.36 -4.84
N GLY A 29 9.35 10.28 -5.12
CA GLY A 29 9.02 11.71 -5.25
C GLY A 29 8.03 12.06 -6.37
N HIS A 30 8.12 11.40 -7.52
CA HIS A 30 7.13 11.52 -8.60
C HIS A 30 5.82 10.82 -8.25
N ALA A 31 5.89 9.66 -7.61
CA ALA A 31 4.70 8.94 -7.15
C ALA A 31 3.90 9.80 -6.16
N GLU A 32 4.56 10.55 -5.28
CA GLU A 32 3.90 11.50 -4.36
C GLU A 32 3.12 12.59 -5.11
N LEU A 33 3.69 13.17 -6.18
CA LEU A 33 2.98 14.14 -7.03
C LEU A 33 1.71 13.53 -7.62
N VAL A 34 1.82 12.31 -8.15
CA VAL A 34 0.69 11.61 -8.78
C VAL A 34 -0.36 11.21 -7.74
N HIS A 35 0.02 10.68 -6.58
CA HIS A 35 -0.93 10.36 -5.50
C HIS A 35 -1.65 11.60 -4.97
N THR A 36 -0.93 12.73 -4.82
CA THR A 36 -1.53 14.01 -4.43
C THR A 36 -2.55 14.48 -5.47
N LEU A 37 -2.20 14.41 -6.76
CA LEU A 37 -3.10 14.70 -7.86
C LEU A 37 -4.35 13.81 -7.80
N LEU A 38 -4.17 12.50 -7.72
CA LEU A 38 -5.25 11.52 -7.73
C LEU A 38 -6.23 11.79 -6.59
N SER A 39 -5.72 11.97 -5.37
CA SER A 39 -6.54 12.25 -4.20
C SER A 39 -7.36 13.53 -4.36
N LEU A 40 -6.72 14.64 -4.72
CA LEU A 40 -7.42 15.92 -4.88
C LEU A 40 -8.42 15.87 -6.04
N CYS A 41 -8.09 15.19 -7.14
CA CYS A 41 -9.04 14.98 -8.23
C CYS A 41 -10.27 14.19 -7.76
N GLY A 42 -10.07 13.12 -7.00
CA GLY A 42 -11.16 12.35 -6.38
C GLY A 42 -12.04 13.23 -5.48
N LEU A 43 -11.44 14.06 -4.63
CA LEU A 43 -12.15 14.97 -3.71
C LEU A 43 -12.90 16.10 -4.44
N ARG A 44 -12.48 16.47 -5.66
CA ARG A 44 -13.04 17.59 -6.43
C ARG A 44 -13.90 17.14 -7.61
N GLY A 45 -14.01 15.84 -7.87
CA GLY A 45 -14.67 15.30 -9.06
C GLY A 45 -13.99 15.73 -10.36
N LEU A 46 -12.66 15.85 -10.37
CA LEU A 46 -11.86 16.20 -11.55
C LEU A 46 -11.29 14.94 -12.21
N THR A 47 -11.06 15.01 -13.53
CA THR A 47 -10.27 13.99 -14.23
C THR A 47 -8.79 14.17 -13.91
N SER A 48 -8.13 13.11 -13.43
CA SER A 48 -6.69 13.14 -13.13
C SER A 48 -5.86 12.98 -14.40
N ALA A 49 -4.93 13.91 -14.64
CA ALA A 49 -4.11 13.89 -15.84
C ALA A 49 -2.63 14.22 -15.55
N VAL A 50 -1.73 13.48 -16.19
CA VAL A 50 -0.29 13.80 -16.22
C VAL A 50 0.05 14.36 -17.59
N PHE A 51 0.75 15.50 -17.62
CA PHE A 51 1.38 16.01 -18.84
C PHE A 51 2.90 15.78 -18.77
N THR A 52 3.41 14.98 -19.70
CA THR A 52 4.82 14.56 -19.77
C THR A 52 5.30 14.41 -21.22
N PHE A 53 6.59 14.14 -21.40
CA PHE A 53 7.23 14.06 -22.71
C PHE A 53 7.70 12.65 -23.07
N ALA A 54 7.58 12.27 -24.35
CA ALA A 54 8.10 11.03 -24.91
C ALA A 54 9.63 10.99 -24.84
N ASN A 55 10.27 12.10 -25.18
CA ASN A 55 11.71 12.33 -25.12
C ASN A 55 12.08 13.36 -24.05
N HIS A 56 13.24 13.21 -23.42
CA HIS A 56 13.70 14.15 -22.40
C HIS A 56 14.04 15.51 -23.05
N PRO A 57 13.68 16.65 -22.43
CA PRO A 57 14.03 17.97 -22.97
C PRO A 57 15.52 18.16 -23.26
N GLU A 58 16.40 17.60 -22.43
CA GLU A 58 17.85 17.66 -22.69
C GLU A 58 18.28 16.96 -23.97
N HIS A 59 17.56 15.94 -24.46
CA HIS A 59 17.89 15.29 -25.72
C HIS A 59 17.79 16.28 -26.90
N VAL A 60 16.84 17.21 -26.85
CA VAL A 60 16.66 18.24 -27.89
C VAL A 60 17.55 19.46 -27.64
N LEU A 61 17.72 19.84 -26.37
CA LEU A 61 18.52 21.02 -26.00
C LEU A 61 20.04 20.76 -26.05
N LYS A 62 20.47 19.50 -25.93
CA LYS A 62 21.87 19.06 -25.91
C LYS A 62 22.03 17.78 -26.76
N PRO A 63 21.90 17.87 -28.09
CA PRO A 63 21.93 16.69 -28.97
C PRO A 63 23.25 15.90 -28.89
N ASP A 64 24.36 16.54 -28.51
CA ASP A 64 25.69 15.92 -28.41
C ASP A 64 25.89 15.08 -27.13
N LYS A 65 24.92 15.08 -26.19
CA LYS A 65 25.01 14.29 -24.94
C LYS A 65 23.82 13.34 -24.84
N PRO A 66 24.03 12.02 -25.03
CA PRO A 66 22.94 11.05 -24.91
C PRO A 66 22.40 11.04 -23.48
N PHE A 67 21.08 11.16 -23.35
CA PHE A 67 20.40 11.11 -22.06
C PHE A 67 20.08 9.67 -21.68
N ALA A 68 20.48 9.26 -20.47
CA ALA A 68 20.18 7.93 -19.94
C ALA A 68 18.83 7.92 -19.21
N TYR A 69 17.79 7.39 -19.86
CA TYR A 69 16.45 7.25 -19.28
C TYR A 69 16.42 6.19 -18.17
N LEU A 70 15.67 6.44 -17.11
CA LEU A 70 15.40 5.43 -16.10
C LEU A 70 14.38 4.40 -16.60
N GLY A 71 13.36 4.84 -17.34
CA GLY A 71 12.38 3.95 -17.95
C GLY A 71 12.02 4.40 -19.37
N THR A 72 11.53 3.47 -20.18
CA THR A 72 10.98 3.81 -21.50
C THR A 72 9.64 4.55 -21.35
N ALA A 73 9.10 5.11 -22.44
CA ALA A 73 7.79 5.73 -22.42
C ALA A 73 6.69 4.72 -22.04
N GLU A 74 6.79 3.50 -22.58
CA GLU A 74 5.86 2.39 -22.31
C GLU A 74 5.91 1.99 -20.83
N GLU A 75 7.10 1.85 -20.25
CA GLU A 75 7.27 1.54 -18.83
C GLU A 75 6.68 2.64 -17.93
N ARG A 76 6.91 3.91 -18.26
CA ARG A 76 6.32 5.04 -17.52
C ARG A 76 4.79 5.03 -17.58
N LEU A 77 4.22 4.78 -18.76
CA LEU A 77 2.77 4.73 -18.94
C LEU A 77 2.14 3.55 -18.20
N ALA A 78 2.78 2.37 -18.22
CA ALA A 78 2.33 1.22 -17.46
C ALA A 78 2.27 1.52 -15.95
N LEU A 79 3.31 2.16 -15.41
CA LEU A 79 3.35 2.55 -13.99
C LEU A 79 2.28 3.59 -13.64
N LEU A 80 2.02 4.57 -14.51
CA LEU A 80 0.95 5.55 -14.30
C LEU A 80 -0.45 4.91 -14.34
N ASP A 81 -0.65 3.91 -15.22
CA ASP A 81 -1.90 3.14 -15.25
C ASP A 81 -2.10 2.31 -13.97
N GLU A 82 -1.03 1.68 -13.47
CA GLU A 82 -1.04 0.94 -12.20
C GLU A 82 -1.40 1.83 -11.00
N MET A 83 -0.97 3.11 -11.01
CA MET A 83 -1.36 4.09 -10.00
C MET A 83 -2.83 4.54 -10.10
N GLY A 84 -3.53 4.21 -11.19
CA GLY A 84 -4.95 4.50 -11.37
C GLY A 84 -5.27 5.84 -12.04
N LEU A 85 -4.30 6.43 -12.76
CA LEU A 85 -4.46 7.68 -13.50
C LEU A 85 -5.53 7.59 -14.59
N ASP A 86 -6.32 8.65 -14.78
CA ASP A 86 -7.37 8.65 -15.80
C ASP A 86 -6.81 8.95 -17.20
N GLU A 87 -5.93 9.94 -17.32
CA GLU A 87 -5.35 10.40 -18.58
C GLU A 87 -3.82 10.62 -18.51
N ALA A 88 -3.08 10.14 -19.50
CA ALA A 88 -1.67 10.50 -19.72
C ALA A 88 -1.52 11.22 -21.05
N HIS A 89 -0.98 12.43 -21.01
CA HIS A 89 -0.70 13.26 -22.18
C HIS A 89 0.80 13.20 -22.45
N LEU A 90 1.16 12.39 -23.45
CA LEU A 90 2.54 12.16 -23.87
C LEU A 90 2.84 13.00 -25.11
N ALA A 91 3.49 14.14 -24.93
CA ALA A 91 3.90 15.02 -26.02
C ALA A 91 5.32 14.72 -26.48
N ASP A 92 5.63 14.97 -27.75
CA ASP A 92 7.00 15.04 -28.21
C ASP A 92 7.57 16.42 -27.81
N PHE A 93 8.70 16.42 -27.10
CA PHE A 93 9.41 17.66 -26.86
C PHE A 93 10.15 18.04 -28.14
N THR A 94 9.71 19.10 -28.82
CA THR A 94 10.30 19.58 -30.08
C THR A 94 10.96 20.96 -29.90
N PRO A 95 11.80 21.42 -30.85
CA PRO A 95 12.35 22.78 -30.81
C PRO A 95 11.26 23.87 -30.77
N GLU A 96 10.13 23.66 -31.44
CA GLU A 96 8.98 24.57 -31.41
C GLU A 96 8.37 24.64 -30.01
N LEU A 97 8.19 23.49 -29.35
CA LEU A 97 7.70 23.44 -27.97
C LEU A 97 8.71 24.05 -26.99
N ALA A 98 10.01 23.84 -27.22
CA ALA A 98 11.08 24.44 -26.42
C ALA A 98 11.15 25.98 -26.54
N ALA A 99 10.62 26.53 -27.64
CA ALA A 99 10.53 27.97 -27.89
C ALA A 99 9.23 28.61 -27.36
N LEU A 100 8.28 27.80 -26.86
CA LEU A 100 7.00 28.27 -26.36
C LEU A 100 7.19 29.17 -25.13
N SER A 101 6.62 30.38 -25.14
CA SER A 101 6.70 31.27 -23.96
C SER A 101 5.92 30.68 -22.77
N ALA A 102 6.33 31.04 -21.55
CA ALA A 102 5.61 30.67 -20.33
C ALA A 102 4.16 31.17 -20.36
N GLY A 103 3.90 32.35 -20.92
CA GLY A 103 2.55 32.89 -21.07
C GLY A 103 1.68 32.03 -22.00
N THR A 104 2.20 31.67 -23.17
CA THR A 104 1.50 30.82 -24.14
C THR A 104 1.22 29.43 -23.58
N PHE A 105 2.20 28.83 -22.90
CA PHE A 105 2.02 27.56 -22.20
C PHE A 105 0.86 27.61 -21.20
N LEU A 106 0.77 28.68 -20.40
CA LEU A 106 -0.28 28.81 -19.40
C LEU A 106 -1.67 29.07 -20.01
N GLU A 107 -1.78 30.00 -20.97
CA GLU A 107 -3.08 30.36 -21.53
C GLU A 107 -3.62 29.31 -22.51
N GLU A 108 -2.80 28.89 -23.48
CA GLU A 108 -3.28 28.03 -24.56
C GLU A 108 -3.33 26.55 -24.14
N LEU A 109 -2.32 26.09 -23.40
CA LEU A 109 -2.22 24.69 -23.03
C LEU A 109 -2.94 24.40 -21.70
N ILE A 110 -2.56 25.08 -20.61
CA ILE A 110 -3.09 24.79 -19.27
C ILE A 110 -4.55 25.23 -19.13
N ALA A 111 -4.87 26.50 -19.41
CA ALA A 111 -6.22 27.03 -19.31
C ALA A 111 -7.10 26.64 -20.49
N GLY A 112 -6.60 26.77 -21.73
CA GLY A 112 -7.36 26.53 -22.95
C GLY A 112 -7.61 25.05 -23.24
N ARG A 113 -6.55 24.30 -23.52
CA ARG A 113 -6.65 22.89 -23.96
C ARG A 113 -7.02 21.95 -22.83
N PHE A 114 -6.36 22.04 -21.68
CA PHE A 114 -6.59 21.10 -20.58
C PHE A 114 -7.78 21.47 -19.68
N LEU A 115 -8.23 22.72 -19.70
CA LEU A 115 -9.26 23.23 -18.78
C LEU A 115 -8.90 22.93 -17.32
N ALA A 116 -7.63 23.17 -16.96
CA ALA A 116 -7.11 22.82 -15.64
C ALA A 116 -7.82 23.61 -14.54
N GLN A 117 -8.18 22.92 -13.45
CA GLN A 117 -8.73 23.50 -12.21
C GLN A 117 -7.81 23.28 -11.02
N LEU A 118 -6.86 22.35 -11.15
CA LEU A 118 -5.85 22.00 -10.17
C LEU A 118 -4.51 21.76 -10.89
N LEU A 119 -3.43 22.30 -10.34
CA LEU A 119 -2.05 22.01 -10.76
C LEU A 119 -1.27 21.43 -9.58
N VAL A 120 -0.55 20.34 -9.83
CA VAL A 120 0.34 19.69 -8.87
C VAL A 120 1.76 19.68 -9.44
N VAL A 121 2.69 20.31 -8.73
CA VAL A 121 4.09 20.46 -9.19
C VAL A 121 5.07 20.27 -8.04
N GLY A 122 6.32 19.94 -8.36
CA GLY A 122 7.43 20.01 -7.40
C GLY A 122 7.97 21.44 -7.24
N PRO A 123 8.77 21.72 -6.20
CA PRO A 123 9.28 23.06 -5.91
C PRO A 123 10.24 23.59 -7.00
N ASP A 124 10.96 22.70 -7.68
CA ASP A 124 11.91 23.03 -8.74
C ASP A 124 11.28 23.07 -10.14
N TYR A 125 9.95 23.05 -10.25
CA TYR A 125 9.30 23.00 -11.56
C TYR A 125 9.57 24.27 -12.37
N ARG A 126 10.06 24.09 -13.60
CA ARG A 126 10.31 25.16 -14.58
C ARG A 126 9.64 24.84 -15.91
N PHE A 127 9.19 25.88 -16.60
CA PHE A 127 8.49 25.76 -17.88
C PHE A 127 8.70 27.00 -18.76
N GLY A 128 8.21 26.94 -19.99
CA GLY A 128 8.40 28.00 -20.98
C GLY A 128 9.82 28.07 -21.54
N ALA A 129 10.03 28.96 -22.50
CA ALA A 129 11.26 29.09 -23.26
C ALA A 129 12.45 29.30 -22.31
N ARG A 130 13.46 28.43 -22.41
CA ARG A 130 14.66 28.42 -21.53
C ARG A 130 14.32 28.35 -20.03
N GLY A 131 13.16 27.82 -19.66
CA GLY A 131 12.71 27.72 -18.27
C GLY A 131 12.44 29.09 -17.63
N GLU A 132 11.95 30.07 -18.40
CA GLU A 132 11.62 31.42 -17.91
C GLU A 132 10.50 31.44 -16.86
N GLY A 133 9.62 30.42 -16.86
CA GLY A 133 8.56 30.25 -15.87
C GLY A 133 9.00 29.37 -14.70
N ASP A 134 8.52 29.73 -13.50
CA ASP A 134 8.76 29.02 -12.24
C ASP A 134 7.49 28.90 -11.39
N VAL A 135 7.62 28.30 -10.20
CA VAL A 135 6.51 28.11 -9.26
C VAL A 135 5.94 29.44 -8.74
N ALA A 136 6.74 30.51 -8.66
CA ALA A 136 6.27 31.83 -8.21
C ALA A 136 5.38 32.48 -9.29
N LEU A 137 5.76 32.36 -10.56
CA LEU A 137 4.92 32.74 -11.70
C LEU A 137 3.62 31.93 -11.72
N LEU A 138 3.69 30.61 -11.52
CA LEU A 138 2.51 29.75 -11.43
C LEU A 138 1.57 30.22 -10.32
N ARG A 139 2.05 30.43 -9.09
CA ARG A 139 1.24 30.93 -7.96
C ARG A 139 0.49 32.21 -8.32
N THR A 140 1.19 33.16 -8.93
CA THR A 140 0.60 34.46 -9.31
C THR A 140 -0.46 34.27 -10.40
N TRP A 141 -0.20 33.39 -11.37
CA TRP A 141 -1.10 33.14 -12.49
C TRP A 141 -2.35 32.35 -12.09
N THR A 142 -2.20 31.30 -11.28
CA THR A 142 -3.31 30.44 -10.83
C THR A 142 -4.25 31.19 -9.89
N ALA A 143 -3.71 32.00 -8.97
CA ALA A 143 -4.50 32.82 -8.04
C ALA A 143 -5.47 33.77 -8.77
N LYS A 144 -5.05 34.35 -9.90
CA LYS A 144 -5.88 35.24 -10.72
C LYS A 144 -7.04 34.51 -11.43
N ARG A 145 -6.97 33.19 -11.57
CA ARG A 145 -7.92 32.36 -12.33
C ARG A 145 -8.75 31.42 -11.47
N GLY A 146 -8.54 31.40 -10.16
CA GLY A 146 -9.19 30.45 -9.27
C GLY A 146 -8.77 28.99 -9.52
N ILE A 147 -7.56 28.79 -10.07
CA ILE A 147 -6.98 27.46 -10.24
C ILE A 147 -6.24 27.10 -8.95
N GLU A 148 -6.51 25.92 -8.39
CA GLU A 148 -5.81 25.42 -7.21
C GLU A 148 -4.37 25.04 -7.60
N LEU A 149 -3.36 25.47 -6.84
CA LEU A 149 -1.96 25.08 -7.04
C LEU A 149 -1.45 24.40 -5.77
N VAL A 150 -1.01 23.16 -5.92
CA VAL A 150 -0.39 22.38 -4.85
C VAL A 150 1.06 22.13 -5.23
N VAL A 151 1.96 22.56 -4.34
CA VAL A 151 3.39 22.32 -4.46
C VAL A 151 3.75 21.23 -3.47
N VAL A 152 4.18 20.08 -3.98
CA VAL A 152 4.54 18.93 -3.17
C VAL A 152 6.01 19.03 -2.81
N ASP A 153 6.31 19.00 -1.51
CA ASP A 153 7.67 19.06 -1.01
C ASP A 153 8.54 17.91 -1.52
N GLU A 154 9.86 18.14 -1.50
CA GLU A 154 10.79 17.10 -1.90
C GLU A 154 10.78 15.91 -0.95
N VAL A 155 10.63 14.71 -1.51
CA VAL A 155 10.78 13.49 -0.72
C VAL A 155 12.27 13.24 -0.47
N VAL A 156 12.62 13.14 0.82
CA VAL A 156 13.99 12.85 1.29
C VAL A 156 14.06 11.43 1.84
N MET A 157 15.13 10.70 1.49
CA MET A 157 15.35 9.35 1.99
C MET A 157 16.85 9.02 2.05
N GLY A 158 17.31 8.61 3.24
CA GLY A 158 18.72 8.33 3.52
C GLY A 158 19.60 9.56 3.30
N ALA A 159 20.58 9.45 2.40
CA ALA A 159 21.61 10.48 2.14
C ALA A 159 21.12 11.77 1.44
N GLY A 160 19.82 12.00 1.28
CA GLY A 160 19.28 13.25 0.72
C GLY A 160 18.01 13.08 -0.12
N LYS A 161 17.72 14.10 -0.95
CA LYS A 161 16.59 14.14 -1.89
C LYS A 161 16.55 12.90 -2.79
N ILE A 162 15.35 12.42 -3.10
CA ILE A 162 15.11 11.45 -4.17
C ILE A 162 15.12 12.18 -5.52
N SER A 163 16.06 11.82 -6.41
CA SER A 163 16.15 12.40 -7.76
C SER A 163 16.56 11.35 -8.80
N SER A 164 16.17 11.56 -10.06
CA SER A 164 16.57 10.66 -11.15
C SER A 164 18.08 10.56 -11.31
N SER A 165 18.83 11.66 -11.12
CA SER A 165 20.30 11.64 -11.22
C SER A 165 20.96 10.76 -10.16
N ARG A 166 20.45 10.80 -8.92
CA ARG A 166 20.93 9.92 -7.84
C ARG A 166 20.60 8.46 -8.14
N ILE A 167 19.38 8.18 -8.60
CA ILE A 167 18.96 6.81 -8.95
C ILE A 167 19.82 6.25 -10.09
N ARG A 168 20.09 7.03 -11.14
CA ARG A 168 20.99 6.60 -12.23
C ARG A 168 22.38 6.25 -11.71
N SER A 169 22.92 7.09 -10.83
CA SER A 169 24.25 6.86 -10.25
C SER A 169 24.31 5.55 -9.44
N LEU A 170 23.26 5.27 -8.65
CA LEU A 170 23.14 4.01 -7.90
C LEU A 170 23.06 2.80 -8.83
N ILE A 171 22.25 2.86 -9.88
CA ILE A 171 22.13 1.77 -10.88
C ILE A 171 23.48 1.51 -11.58
N GLN A 172 24.18 2.57 -11.97
CA GLN A 172 25.49 2.50 -12.61
C GLN A 172 26.59 1.99 -11.68
N ALA A 173 26.44 2.18 -10.37
CA ALA A 173 27.33 1.65 -9.34
C ALA A 173 27.00 0.21 -8.92
N GLY A 174 25.89 -0.37 -9.38
CA GLY A 174 25.42 -1.70 -8.97
C GLY A 174 24.64 -1.70 -7.66
N GLU A 175 24.35 -0.53 -7.06
CA GLU A 175 23.55 -0.36 -5.85
C GLU A 175 22.04 -0.42 -6.15
N VAL A 176 21.61 -1.51 -6.79
CA VAL A 176 20.25 -1.70 -7.31
C VAL A 176 19.19 -1.83 -6.21
N ASP A 177 19.59 -2.30 -5.03
CA ASP A 177 18.75 -2.39 -3.83
C ASP A 177 18.38 -1.00 -3.31
N GLN A 178 19.37 -0.10 -3.20
CA GLN A 178 19.14 1.29 -2.83
C GLN A 178 18.35 2.03 -3.92
N ALA A 179 18.65 1.78 -5.19
CA ALA A 179 17.86 2.32 -6.28
C ALA A 179 16.40 1.88 -6.18
N ALA A 180 16.14 0.61 -5.84
CA ALA A 180 14.79 0.08 -5.65
C ALA A 180 14.06 0.76 -4.49
N THR A 181 14.74 1.01 -3.37
CA THR A 181 14.22 1.80 -2.25
C THR A 181 13.75 3.20 -2.71
N LEU A 182 14.55 3.91 -3.51
CA LEU A 182 14.21 5.25 -4.00
C LEU A 182 13.12 5.24 -5.09
N LEU A 183 13.10 4.22 -5.94
CA LEU A 183 12.09 4.01 -6.99
C LEU A 183 10.75 3.55 -6.41
N GLY A 184 10.76 2.85 -5.28
CA GLY A 184 9.62 2.14 -4.71
C GLY A 184 9.36 0.76 -5.32
N ARG A 185 10.26 0.30 -6.20
CA ARG A 185 10.20 -0.98 -6.92
C ARG A 185 11.59 -1.35 -7.46
N PRO A 186 11.88 -2.64 -7.72
CA PRO A 186 13.12 -3.03 -8.41
C PRO A 186 13.32 -2.30 -9.73
N TYR A 187 14.58 -2.02 -10.08
CA TYR A 187 14.90 -1.52 -11.40
C TYR A 187 14.72 -2.64 -12.42
N SER A 188 13.96 -2.41 -13.49
CA SER A 188 13.61 -3.44 -14.46
C SER A 188 14.19 -3.18 -15.84
N LEU A 189 14.40 -4.25 -16.61
CA LEU A 189 14.86 -4.24 -17.99
C LEU A 189 13.91 -5.10 -18.83
N GLY A 190 13.14 -4.48 -19.72
CA GLY A 190 12.23 -5.17 -20.64
C GLY A 190 12.81 -5.34 -22.03
N GLY A 191 12.40 -6.39 -22.73
CA GLY A 191 12.75 -6.58 -24.14
C GLY A 191 12.30 -7.92 -24.72
N ILE A 192 12.46 -8.04 -26.04
CA ILE A 192 12.20 -9.28 -26.78
C ILE A 192 13.41 -10.20 -26.65
N VAL A 193 13.18 -11.46 -26.31
CA VAL A 193 14.24 -12.47 -26.20
C VAL A 193 14.76 -12.84 -27.59
N LEU A 194 16.06 -12.65 -27.78
CA LEU A 194 16.76 -12.91 -29.04
C LEU A 194 17.40 -14.30 -29.06
N SER A 195 17.52 -14.84 -30.27
CA SER A 195 18.30 -16.06 -30.54
C SER A 195 19.80 -15.78 -30.37
N GLY A 196 20.41 -16.27 -29.28
CA GLY A 196 21.86 -16.15 -29.06
C GLY A 196 22.67 -17.35 -29.56
N ARG A 197 23.99 -17.33 -29.32
CA ARG A 197 24.94 -18.40 -29.71
C ARG A 197 24.80 -19.72 -28.92
N ARG A 198 23.80 -19.85 -28.03
CA ARG A 198 23.50 -21.04 -27.22
C ARG A 198 24.65 -21.56 -26.34
N LEU A 199 25.64 -20.72 -26.01
CA LEU A 199 26.84 -21.12 -25.28
C LEU A 199 26.52 -21.60 -23.84
N GLY A 200 25.61 -20.90 -23.15
CA GLY A 200 25.08 -21.34 -21.86
C GLY A 200 24.42 -22.72 -21.95
N ARG A 201 23.67 -23.00 -23.02
CA ARG A 201 23.04 -24.32 -23.26
C ARG A 201 24.11 -25.43 -23.40
N THR A 202 25.25 -25.14 -24.02
CA THR A 202 26.38 -26.09 -24.13
C THR A 202 27.03 -26.36 -22.77
N LEU A 203 26.97 -25.40 -21.84
CA LEU A 203 27.49 -25.50 -20.47
C LEU A 203 26.44 -26.03 -19.46
N GLY A 204 25.20 -26.31 -19.89
CA GLY A 204 24.11 -26.81 -19.04
C GLY A 204 23.19 -25.73 -18.45
N PHE A 205 23.37 -24.46 -18.82
CA PHE A 205 22.63 -23.30 -18.29
C PHE A 205 22.02 -22.48 -19.43
N PRO A 206 20.86 -22.86 -19.98
CA PRO A 206 20.23 -22.10 -21.06
C PRO A 206 19.90 -20.67 -20.59
N THR A 207 20.21 -19.68 -21.44
CA THR A 207 19.96 -18.26 -21.16
C THR A 207 19.02 -17.63 -22.19
N ALA A 208 18.12 -16.78 -21.71
CA ALA A 208 17.38 -15.81 -22.51
C ALA A 208 18.25 -14.55 -22.68
N ASN A 209 18.45 -14.09 -23.91
CA ASN A 209 19.31 -12.95 -24.20
C ASN A 209 18.47 -11.75 -24.64
N LEU A 210 18.68 -10.60 -24.00
CA LEU A 210 17.99 -9.36 -24.31
C LEU A 210 19.00 -8.26 -24.65
N PRO A 211 18.71 -7.43 -25.66
CA PRO A 211 19.45 -6.19 -25.85
C PRO A 211 19.05 -5.18 -24.76
N LEU A 212 20.00 -4.36 -24.32
CA LEU A 212 19.66 -3.19 -23.51
C LEU A 212 18.82 -2.21 -24.37
N PRO A 213 17.63 -1.76 -23.92
CA PRO A 213 16.84 -0.80 -24.66
C PRO A 213 17.65 0.49 -24.94
N PRO A 214 17.64 1.01 -26.18
CA PRO A 214 18.39 2.21 -26.53
C PRO A 214 18.07 3.39 -25.61
N GLY A 215 19.12 4.08 -25.14
CA GLY A 215 18.99 5.24 -24.26
C GLY A 215 18.64 4.94 -22.81
N LYS A 216 18.33 3.69 -22.43
CA LYS A 216 18.08 3.33 -21.04
C LYS A 216 19.40 3.27 -20.25
N VAL A 217 19.37 3.63 -18.97
CA VAL A 217 20.56 3.56 -18.12
C VAL A 217 21.08 2.11 -18.05
N CYS A 218 22.35 1.93 -18.40
CA CYS A 218 23.01 0.64 -18.24
C CYS A 218 23.36 0.44 -16.76
N PRO A 219 22.94 -0.67 -16.13
CA PRO A 219 23.44 -1.07 -14.83
C PRO A 219 24.94 -1.36 -14.86
N ALA A 220 25.57 -1.45 -13.68
CA ALA A 220 26.94 -1.93 -13.56
C ALA A 220 27.10 -3.31 -14.25
N LEU A 221 28.25 -3.53 -14.90
CA LEU A 221 28.51 -4.83 -15.53
C LEU A 221 28.80 -5.87 -14.46
N GLY A 222 28.13 -7.01 -14.53
CA GLY A 222 28.25 -8.08 -13.55
C GLY A 222 27.04 -8.99 -13.46
N VAL A 223 26.98 -9.73 -12.36
CA VAL A 223 25.97 -10.75 -12.09
C VAL A 223 24.99 -10.26 -11.03
N TYR A 224 23.72 -10.56 -11.24
CA TYR A 224 22.60 -10.10 -10.42
C TYR A 224 21.68 -11.24 -10.03
N ALA A 225 21.17 -11.21 -8.79
CA ALA A 225 19.94 -11.91 -8.44
C ALA A 225 18.75 -11.14 -9.03
N THR A 226 17.89 -11.85 -9.76
CA THR A 226 16.82 -11.24 -10.54
C THR A 226 15.51 -12.00 -10.45
N ARG A 227 14.40 -11.33 -10.77
CA ARG A 227 13.14 -11.96 -11.13
C ARG A 227 12.82 -11.71 -12.59
N VAL A 228 12.19 -12.67 -13.26
CA VAL A 228 11.77 -12.58 -14.66
C VAL A 228 10.27 -12.69 -14.75
N LEU A 229 9.62 -11.67 -15.27
CA LEU A 229 8.22 -11.71 -15.65
C LEU A 229 8.13 -12.19 -17.09
N ALA A 230 7.59 -13.39 -17.29
CA ALA A 230 7.42 -14.03 -18.58
C ALA A 230 6.17 -14.91 -18.59
N LEU A 231 5.42 -14.88 -19.69
CA LEU A 231 4.23 -15.73 -19.89
C LEU A 231 3.19 -15.61 -18.75
N GLY A 232 3.02 -14.39 -18.22
CA GLY A 232 2.08 -14.10 -17.13
C GLY A 232 2.50 -14.61 -15.75
N GLN A 233 3.75 -15.07 -15.59
CA GLN A 233 4.31 -15.55 -14.33
C GLN A 233 5.65 -14.88 -14.01
N THR A 234 5.97 -14.83 -12.71
CA THR A 234 7.25 -14.33 -12.21
C THR A 234 8.14 -15.48 -11.78
N TRP A 235 9.36 -15.51 -12.27
CA TRP A 235 10.34 -16.57 -12.04
C TRP A 235 11.56 -16.05 -11.32
N GLU A 236 12.12 -16.83 -10.40
CA GLU A 236 13.42 -16.55 -9.83
C GLU A 236 14.50 -16.81 -10.90
N ALA A 237 15.50 -15.94 -10.97
CA ALA A 237 16.52 -16.02 -12.00
C ALA A 237 17.86 -15.43 -11.53
N ILE A 238 18.88 -15.70 -12.34
CA ILE A 238 20.18 -15.02 -12.31
C ILE A 238 20.40 -14.32 -13.64
N THR A 239 20.93 -13.10 -13.61
CA THR A 239 21.19 -12.32 -14.83
C THR A 239 22.63 -11.83 -14.85
N SER A 240 23.29 -12.01 -16.00
CA SER A 240 24.59 -11.43 -16.32
C SER A 240 24.38 -10.24 -17.27
N ILE A 241 24.98 -9.10 -16.94
CA ILE A 241 25.03 -7.91 -17.79
C ILE A 241 26.50 -7.68 -18.12
N GLY A 242 26.89 -7.87 -19.36
CA GLY A 242 28.30 -7.84 -19.77
C GLY A 242 28.52 -7.26 -21.15
N LEU A 243 29.77 -6.89 -21.42
CA LEU A 243 30.21 -6.49 -22.75
C LEU A 243 30.71 -7.71 -23.52
N ARG A 244 30.57 -7.70 -24.85
CA ARG A 244 31.08 -8.78 -25.72
C ARG A 244 32.28 -8.32 -26.58
N PRO A 245 33.43 -7.95 -25.99
CA PRO A 245 34.59 -7.49 -26.76
C PRO A 245 35.25 -8.59 -27.60
N THR A 246 34.94 -9.86 -27.35
CA THR A 246 35.53 -11.02 -28.05
C THR A 246 34.93 -11.31 -29.43
N VAL A 247 33.88 -10.61 -29.85
CA VAL A 247 33.11 -10.94 -31.06
C VAL A 247 33.18 -9.87 -32.16
N SER A 248 33.29 -8.59 -31.79
CA SER A 248 33.56 -7.49 -32.71
C SER A 248 34.19 -6.35 -31.90
N PRO A 249 35.40 -5.85 -32.26
CA PRO A 249 36.08 -4.79 -31.51
C PRO A 249 35.25 -3.49 -31.37
N ASP A 250 34.25 -3.31 -32.24
CA ASP A 250 33.41 -2.11 -32.32
C ASP A 250 32.05 -2.25 -31.59
N GLU A 251 31.71 -3.43 -31.07
CA GLU A 251 30.39 -3.69 -30.45
C GLU A 251 30.41 -3.35 -28.95
N THR A 252 30.09 -2.09 -28.64
CA THR A 252 30.09 -1.53 -27.28
C THR A 252 28.78 -1.74 -26.51
N THR A 253 27.80 -2.44 -27.11
CA THR A 253 26.46 -2.58 -26.53
C THR A 253 26.44 -3.74 -25.53
N PRO A 254 26.07 -3.50 -24.26
CA PRO A 254 25.92 -4.55 -23.26
C PRO A 254 24.83 -5.54 -23.67
N VAL A 255 25.07 -6.83 -23.40
CA VAL A 255 24.06 -7.88 -23.56
C VAL A 255 23.62 -8.37 -22.19
N ILE A 256 22.31 -8.55 -22.04
CA ILE A 256 21.68 -9.07 -20.84
C ILE A 256 21.40 -10.55 -21.09
N GLU A 257 21.97 -11.42 -20.25
CA GLU A 257 21.82 -12.88 -20.36
C GLU A 257 21.23 -13.43 -19.06
N THR A 258 20.04 -14.01 -19.12
CA THR A 258 19.29 -14.44 -17.94
C THR A 258 19.04 -15.94 -17.94
N HIS A 259 19.38 -16.61 -16.85
CA HIS A 259 19.02 -18.01 -16.60
C HIS A 259 17.90 -18.08 -15.55
N ILE A 260 16.80 -18.73 -15.91
CA ILE A 260 15.63 -18.92 -15.05
C ILE A 260 15.76 -20.23 -14.29
N PHE A 261 15.48 -20.21 -12.99
CA PHE A 261 15.53 -21.40 -12.16
C PHE A 261 14.28 -22.27 -12.33
N ASP A 262 14.49 -23.59 -12.24
CA ASP A 262 13.45 -24.60 -12.07
C ASP A 262 12.34 -24.56 -13.14
N ALA A 263 12.67 -24.07 -14.34
CA ALA A 263 11.75 -23.96 -15.47
C ALA A 263 12.46 -24.22 -16.80
N ASP A 264 11.84 -25.03 -17.66
CA ASP A 264 12.24 -25.21 -19.06
C ASP A 264 11.26 -24.44 -19.95
N LEU A 265 11.58 -23.18 -20.22
CA LEU A 265 10.69 -22.25 -20.92
C LEU A 265 11.20 -21.95 -22.34
N HIS A 266 10.29 -21.99 -23.31
CA HIS A 266 10.55 -21.47 -24.65
C HIS A 266 10.20 -19.99 -24.71
N LEU A 267 11.21 -19.14 -24.59
CA LEU A 267 11.03 -17.69 -24.52
C LEU A 267 11.44 -16.93 -25.79
N TYR A 268 11.97 -17.60 -26.83
CA TYR A 268 12.40 -16.90 -28.04
C TYR A 268 11.25 -16.15 -28.72
N GLY A 269 11.44 -14.86 -28.99
CA GLY A 269 10.40 -13.99 -29.55
C GLY A 269 9.39 -13.47 -28.53
N GLU A 270 9.41 -13.96 -27.29
CA GLU A 270 8.57 -13.46 -26.22
C GLU A 270 9.15 -12.16 -25.65
N THR A 271 8.26 -11.28 -25.20
CA THR A 271 8.63 -10.09 -24.43
C THR A 271 8.70 -10.48 -22.96
N ILE A 272 9.85 -10.24 -22.33
CA ILE A 272 10.03 -10.48 -20.90
C ILE A 272 10.51 -9.21 -20.19
N THR A 273 10.31 -9.16 -18.88
CA THR A 273 10.84 -8.11 -18.01
C THR A 273 11.73 -8.72 -16.93
N ILE A 274 12.94 -8.21 -16.77
CA ILE A 274 13.91 -8.64 -15.77
C ILE A 274 14.00 -7.59 -14.68
N GLU A 275 13.64 -7.94 -13.45
CA GLU A 275 13.80 -7.10 -12.26
C GLU A 275 15.14 -7.38 -11.59
N LEU A 276 15.97 -6.34 -11.40
CA LEU A 276 17.24 -6.42 -10.69
C LEU A 276 17.01 -6.27 -9.19
N LEU A 277 17.32 -7.31 -8.42
CA LEU A 277 17.05 -7.35 -6.98
C LEU A 277 18.30 -7.11 -6.13
N ALA A 278 19.41 -7.75 -6.49
CA ALA A 278 20.69 -7.59 -5.80
C ALA A 278 21.86 -7.79 -6.75
N PHE A 279 22.90 -6.98 -6.58
CA PHE A 279 24.18 -7.16 -7.26
C PHE A 279 25.04 -8.18 -6.53
N ILE A 280 25.55 -9.17 -7.26
CA ILE A 280 26.26 -10.32 -6.70
C ILE A 280 27.77 -10.13 -6.81
N ARG A 281 28.23 -9.76 -8.01
CA ARG A 281 29.65 -9.49 -8.28
C ARG A 281 29.83 -8.72 -9.59
N PRO A 282 30.93 -7.96 -9.73
CA PRO A 282 31.30 -7.36 -11.00
C PRO A 282 31.63 -8.40 -12.08
N GLU A 283 31.62 -7.95 -13.34
CA GLU A 283 32.09 -8.74 -14.48
C GLU A 283 33.57 -9.13 -14.28
N GLN A 284 33.90 -10.37 -14.66
CA GLN A 284 35.24 -10.94 -14.50
C GLN A 284 35.65 -11.65 -15.79
N ARG A 285 36.95 -11.61 -16.09
CA ARG A 285 37.55 -12.39 -17.19
C ARG A 285 38.09 -13.70 -16.62
N PHE A 286 37.95 -14.78 -17.39
CA PHE A 286 38.42 -16.11 -16.99
C PHE A 286 39.43 -16.64 -18.00
N ASP A 287 40.50 -17.25 -17.49
CA ASP A 287 41.60 -17.78 -18.31
C ASP A 287 41.26 -19.11 -19.00
N SER A 288 40.14 -19.76 -18.62
CA SER A 288 39.67 -21.00 -19.23
C SER A 288 38.15 -21.19 -19.13
N LEU A 289 37.59 -22.03 -20.00
CA LEU A 289 36.17 -22.43 -19.95
C LEU A 289 35.82 -23.20 -18.66
N ALA A 290 36.77 -23.94 -18.09
CA ALA A 290 36.58 -24.66 -16.85
C ALA A 290 36.38 -23.69 -15.67
N ALA A 291 37.24 -22.68 -15.56
CA ALA A 291 37.14 -21.63 -14.54
C ALA A 291 35.82 -20.84 -14.66
N LEU A 292 35.39 -20.51 -15.89
CA LEU A 292 34.09 -19.89 -16.13
C LEU A 292 32.94 -20.78 -15.66
N SER A 293 32.97 -22.09 -15.98
CA SER A 293 31.93 -23.03 -15.59
C SER A 293 31.81 -23.20 -14.08
N GLU A 294 32.94 -23.26 -13.37
CA GLU A 294 32.97 -23.30 -11.90
C GLU A 294 32.40 -22.04 -11.28
N GLN A 295 32.76 -20.86 -11.79
CA GLN A 295 32.21 -19.61 -11.29
C GLN A 295 30.69 -19.50 -11.53
N ILE A 296 30.19 -19.92 -12.70
CA ILE A 296 28.74 -19.92 -12.98
C ILE A 296 28.00 -20.81 -11.98
N LYS A 297 28.55 -21.99 -11.62
CA LYS A 297 27.95 -22.86 -10.60
C LYS A 297 27.89 -22.19 -9.22
N ALA A 298 28.99 -21.55 -8.81
CA ALA A 298 29.05 -20.81 -7.56
C ALA A 298 28.04 -19.65 -7.54
N ASP A 299 27.93 -18.90 -8.64
CA ASP A 299 26.97 -17.80 -8.79
C ASP A 299 25.52 -18.30 -8.69
N LEU A 300 25.19 -19.42 -9.34
CA LEU A 300 23.87 -20.05 -9.27
C LEU A 300 23.51 -20.47 -7.84
N GLU A 301 24.44 -21.09 -7.11
CA GLU A 301 24.24 -21.48 -5.72
C GLU A 301 24.05 -20.26 -4.81
N GLN A 302 24.88 -19.23 -4.98
CA GLN A 302 24.78 -17.98 -4.22
C GLN A 302 23.45 -17.27 -4.47
N VAL A 303 23.01 -17.15 -5.73
CA VAL A 303 21.74 -16.49 -6.08
C VAL A 303 20.54 -17.31 -5.61
N ARG A 304 20.58 -18.65 -5.71
CA ARG A 304 19.55 -19.51 -5.10
C ARG A 304 19.51 -19.33 -3.58
N GLY A 305 20.66 -19.21 -2.93
CA GLY A 305 20.76 -18.90 -1.50
C GLY A 305 20.13 -17.55 -1.16
N TRP A 306 20.39 -16.53 -1.99
CA TRP A 306 19.81 -15.19 -1.83
C TRP A 306 18.28 -15.21 -1.95
N HIS A 307 17.72 -15.82 -3.01
CA HIS A 307 16.25 -15.89 -3.20
C HIS A 307 15.57 -16.62 -2.04
N ARG A 308 16.13 -17.76 -1.60
CA ARG A 308 15.62 -18.52 -0.44
C ARG A 308 15.65 -17.73 0.88
N GLY A 309 16.54 -16.75 1.00
CA GLY A 309 16.67 -15.88 2.17
C GLY A 309 15.92 -14.54 2.03
N SER A 310 15.42 -14.21 0.84
CA SER A 310 14.75 -12.94 0.58
C SER A 310 13.26 -13.04 0.97
N GLU A 311 12.86 -12.38 2.06
CA GLU A 311 11.45 -12.31 2.50
C GLU A 311 10.71 -11.15 1.82
N GLN A 312 10.77 -11.10 0.49
CA GLN A 312 10.09 -10.08 -0.30
C GLN A 312 8.85 -10.66 -0.98
N CYS A 313 7.68 -10.10 -0.70
CA CYS A 313 6.43 -10.47 -1.35
C CYS A 313 6.35 -9.91 -2.78
N TYR A 314 5.93 -10.73 -3.73
CA TYR A 314 5.78 -10.33 -5.13
C TYR A 314 4.63 -11.05 -5.82
N GLU A 315 4.14 -10.49 -6.92
CA GLU A 315 3.13 -11.14 -7.73
C GLU A 315 3.75 -12.32 -8.49
N LYS A 316 3.33 -13.54 -8.16
CA LYS A 316 3.86 -14.77 -8.76
C LYS A 316 3.17 -15.10 -10.08
N THR A 317 1.85 -14.91 -10.15
CA THR A 317 1.04 -15.23 -11.34
C THR A 317 -0.33 -14.58 -11.23
N ARG A 318 -1.06 -14.51 -12.36
CA ARG A 318 -2.50 -14.21 -12.40
C ARG A 318 -3.27 -15.41 -12.95
N SER A 319 -4.16 -15.98 -12.15
CA SER A 319 -5.09 -17.02 -12.60
C SER A 319 -6.46 -16.40 -12.78
N GLY A 320 -6.97 -16.34 -14.01
CA GLY A 320 -8.29 -15.77 -14.26
C GLY A 320 -8.45 -14.29 -13.89
N GLY A 321 -7.37 -13.52 -14.01
CA GLY A 321 -7.30 -12.12 -13.57
C GLY A 321 -7.06 -11.93 -12.06
N VAL A 322 -7.13 -12.99 -11.25
CA VAL A 322 -6.86 -12.95 -9.81
C VAL A 322 -5.35 -13.01 -9.55
N PRO A 323 -4.73 -11.98 -8.95
CA PRO A 323 -3.32 -12.01 -8.60
C PRO A 323 -3.04 -12.92 -7.41
N LEU A 324 -2.02 -13.77 -7.56
CA LEU A 324 -1.41 -14.55 -6.48
C LEU A 324 -0.08 -13.91 -6.10
N PHE A 325 -0.02 -13.38 -4.88
CA PHE A 325 1.17 -12.85 -4.26
C PHE A 325 1.86 -13.92 -3.42
N LEU A 326 3.17 -14.04 -3.56
CA LEU A 326 4.00 -15.03 -2.88
C LEU A 326 5.02 -14.36 -1.96
N LEU A 327 5.04 -14.77 -0.69
CA LEU A 327 6.08 -14.44 0.28
C LEU A 327 6.71 -15.75 0.77
N SER A 328 7.77 -16.20 0.07
CA SER A 328 8.49 -17.41 0.47
C SER A 328 9.42 -17.11 1.65
N SER A 329 9.35 -17.92 2.70
CA SER A 329 10.28 -17.86 3.83
C SER A 329 10.46 -19.22 4.47
N ARG A 330 11.71 -19.53 4.84
CA ARG A 330 12.07 -20.76 5.57
C ARG A 330 12.18 -20.57 7.08
N ARG A 331 12.01 -19.32 7.57
CA ARG A 331 12.00 -18.98 8.99
C ARG A 331 10.80 -19.59 9.72
N PHE A 332 9.70 -19.77 8.99
CA PHE A 332 8.45 -20.28 9.49
C PHE A 332 8.27 -21.76 9.14
N ALA A 333 7.72 -22.52 10.09
CA ALA A 333 7.29 -23.90 9.88
C ALA A 333 5.91 -23.98 9.24
N GLN A 334 5.07 -23.00 9.58
CA GLN A 334 3.71 -22.84 9.10
C GLN A 334 3.70 -22.06 7.78
N ALA A 335 2.72 -22.38 6.95
CA ALA A 335 2.35 -21.58 5.79
C ALA A 335 0.95 -20.97 6.02
N SER A 336 0.70 -19.88 5.32
CA SER A 336 -0.53 -19.09 5.42
C SER A 336 -1.07 -18.82 4.02
N LEU A 337 -2.37 -19.03 3.80
CA LEU A 337 -3.07 -18.63 2.57
C LEU A 337 -4.19 -17.67 2.92
N HIS A 338 -4.19 -16.47 2.35
CA HIS A 338 -5.21 -15.44 2.58
C HIS A 338 -5.92 -15.12 1.26
N LEU A 339 -7.24 -15.32 1.23
CA LEU A 339 -8.14 -14.83 0.18
C LEU A 339 -8.73 -13.50 0.64
N VAL A 340 -8.35 -12.41 -0.03
CA VAL A 340 -8.70 -11.05 0.36
C VAL A 340 -9.67 -10.46 -0.65
N PHE A 341 -10.94 -10.36 -0.26
CA PHE A 341 -12.00 -9.72 -1.02
C PHE A 341 -12.18 -8.28 -0.58
N GLN A 342 -12.37 -7.36 -1.54
CA GLN A 342 -12.51 -5.93 -1.25
C GLN A 342 -13.68 -5.34 -2.02
N THR A 343 -14.45 -4.49 -1.35
CA THR A 343 -15.61 -3.80 -1.92
C THR A 343 -15.83 -2.43 -1.28
N GLN A 344 -16.56 -1.56 -1.98
CA GLN A 344 -17.01 -0.29 -1.45
C GLN A 344 -17.96 -0.54 -0.28
N ALA A 345 -17.72 0.10 0.86
CA ALA A 345 -18.53 -0.06 2.04
C ALA A 345 -19.84 0.75 1.92
N THR A 346 -20.97 0.09 2.16
CA THR A 346 -22.26 0.74 2.45
C THR A 346 -22.80 0.20 3.79
N PRO A 347 -23.65 0.95 4.52
CA PRO A 347 -24.13 0.50 5.83
C PRO A 347 -24.75 -0.90 5.82
N ARG A 348 -25.58 -1.21 4.80
CA ARG A 348 -26.20 -2.52 4.64
C ARG A 348 -25.17 -3.60 4.31
N GLN A 349 -24.27 -3.35 3.36
CA GLN A 349 -23.25 -4.33 2.98
C GLN A 349 -22.25 -4.60 4.11
N LEU A 350 -21.96 -3.62 4.98
CA LEU A 350 -21.09 -3.85 6.13
C LEU A 350 -21.62 -4.99 7.00
N ALA A 351 -22.91 -4.95 7.35
CA ALA A 351 -23.56 -5.96 8.16
C ALA A 351 -23.74 -7.30 7.42
N CYS A 352 -24.22 -7.28 6.17
CA CYS A 352 -24.40 -8.50 5.38
C CYS A 352 -23.07 -9.25 5.19
N ASN A 353 -22.01 -8.55 4.77
CA ASN A 353 -20.72 -9.16 4.49
C ASN A 353 -20.04 -9.67 5.76
N ALA A 354 -20.18 -8.96 6.90
CA ALA A 354 -19.66 -9.44 8.17
C ALA A 354 -20.32 -10.73 8.62
N LEU A 355 -21.66 -10.80 8.53
CA LEU A 355 -22.39 -12.02 8.85
C LEU A 355 -22.06 -13.16 7.87
N LEU A 356 -21.94 -12.86 6.58
CA LEU A 356 -21.57 -13.84 5.56
C LEU A 356 -20.23 -14.50 5.85
N VAL A 357 -19.22 -13.73 6.25
CA VAL A 357 -17.88 -14.26 6.58
C VAL A 357 -17.97 -15.29 7.70
N GLU A 358 -18.65 -14.96 8.81
CA GLU A 358 -18.82 -15.86 9.95
C GLU A 358 -19.58 -17.14 9.55
N VAL A 359 -20.64 -17.01 8.75
CA VAL A 359 -21.44 -18.14 8.26
C VAL A 359 -20.60 -19.08 7.39
N LEU A 360 -19.81 -18.54 6.45
CA LEU A 360 -18.97 -19.33 5.56
C LEU A 360 -17.84 -20.06 6.30
N THR A 361 -17.32 -19.50 7.40
CA THR A 361 -16.25 -20.15 8.18
C THR A 361 -16.77 -21.06 9.30
N ALA A 362 -18.06 -20.99 9.63
CA ALA A 362 -18.66 -21.84 10.66
C ALA A 362 -18.89 -23.28 10.20
N THR A 363 -19.40 -23.47 8.98
CA THR A 363 -19.72 -24.79 8.41
C THR A 363 -19.54 -24.81 6.88
N CYS A 364 -19.50 -26.00 6.30
CA CYS A 364 -19.58 -26.18 4.85
C CYS A 364 -20.37 -27.45 4.53
N ARG A 365 -20.68 -27.70 3.25
CA ARG A 365 -21.45 -28.88 2.83
C ARG A 365 -20.87 -30.20 3.34
N THR A 366 -19.54 -30.32 3.38
CA THR A 366 -18.84 -31.51 3.86
C THR A 366 -18.87 -31.62 5.39
N TYR A 367 -18.86 -30.48 6.09
CA TYR A 367 -18.87 -30.39 7.55
C TYR A 367 -20.01 -29.47 8.00
N PRO A 368 -21.28 -29.95 7.98
CA PRO A 368 -22.45 -29.16 8.35
C PRO A 368 -22.61 -28.96 9.88
N ASP A 369 -21.57 -29.31 10.64
CA ASP A 369 -21.50 -29.17 12.10
C ASP A 369 -20.12 -28.60 12.47
N ARG A 370 -20.14 -27.52 13.27
CA ARG A 370 -18.94 -26.82 13.73
C ARG A 370 -17.97 -27.74 14.46
N THR A 371 -18.50 -28.66 15.25
CA THR A 371 -17.67 -29.61 16.00
C THR A 371 -16.89 -30.50 15.05
N ARG A 372 -17.50 -30.94 13.96
CA ARG A 372 -16.83 -31.77 12.94
C ARG A 372 -15.80 -30.97 12.15
N LEU A 373 -16.09 -29.72 11.79
CA LEU A 373 -15.11 -28.86 11.11
C LEU A 373 -13.90 -28.61 12.02
N ALA A 374 -14.13 -28.28 13.30
CA ALA A 374 -13.07 -28.09 14.29
C ALA A 374 -12.23 -29.35 14.50
N LEU A 375 -12.86 -30.53 14.60
CA LEU A 375 -12.15 -31.81 14.69
C LEU A 375 -11.31 -32.09 13.43
N ALA A 376 -11.84 -31.79 12.23
CA ALA A 376 -11.09 -31.94 10.99
C ALA A 376 -9.84 -31.05 10.98
N LEU A 377 -9.97 -29.79 11.42
CA LEU A 377 -8.82 -28.88 11.56
C LEU A 377 -7.81 -29.34 12.62
N ASP A 378 -8.28 -29.89 13.75
CA ASP A 378 -7.41 -30.47 14.80
C ASP A 378 -6.58 -31.64 14.26
N THR A 379 -7.18 -32.52 13.44
CA THR A 379 -6.45 -33.61 12.76
C THR A 379 -5.37 -33.14 11.78
N LEU A 380 -5.41 -31.87 11.36
CA LEU A 380 -4.40 -31.23 10.52
C LEU A 380 -3.34 -30.50 11.36
N TYR A 381 -3.02 -31.08 12.53
CA TYR A 381 -2.09 -30.52 13.53
C TYR A 381 -2.55 -29.17 14.08
N GLY A 382 -3.85 -29.02 14.32
CA GLY A 382 -4.42 -27.76 14.80
C GLY A 382 -4.33 -26.64 13.77
N ALA A 383 -4.63 -26.96 12.50
CA ALA A 383 -4.76 -25.94 11.46
C ALA A 383 -5.85 -24.92 11.84
N SER A 384 -5.68 -23.66 11.45
CA SER A 384 -6.73 -22.65 11.60
C SER A 384 -7.44 -22.43 10.26
N LEU A 385 -8.75 -22.15 10.34
CA LEU A 385 -9.55 -21.59 9.26
C LEU A 385 -10.30 -20.41 9.86
N GLU A 386 -9.97 -19.21 9.40
CA GLU A 386 -10.46 -17.97 9.97
C GLU A 386 -11.10 -17.09 8.90
N GLY A 387 -12.10 -16.33 9.33
CA GLY A 387 -12.79 -15.34 8.52
C GLY A 387 -12.88 -14.04 9.30
N HIS A 388 -12.58 -12.91 8.69
CA HIS A 388 -12.83 -11.62 9.31
C HIS A 388 -13.21 -10.53 8.30
N ALA A 389 -14.18 -9.70 8.69
CA ALA A 389 -14.55 -8.48 7.99
C ALA A 389 -13.90 -7.25 8.65
N GLY A 390 -12.92 -6.67 7.97
CA GLY A 390 -12.27 -5.41 8.33
C GLY A 390 -12.79 -4.23 7.51
N LYS A 391 -12.42 -3.02 7.91
CA LYS A 391 -12.72 -1.80 7.15
C LYS A 391 -11.56 -0.83 7.18
N SER A 392 -11.22 -0.30 6.01
CA SER A 392 -10.23 0.76 5.81
C SER A 392 -10.92 1.91 5.10
N GLY A 393 -11.19 3.01 5.82
CA GLY A 393 -11.96 4.14 5.27
C GLY A 393 -13.35 3.71 4.76
N ASP A 394 -13.58 3.87 3.46
CA ASP A 394 -14.79 3.49 2.73
C ASP A 394 -14.67 2.14 1.99
N ILE A 395 -13.62 1.37 2.25
CA ILE A 395 -13.43 0.02 1.70
C ILE A 395 -13.61 -1.00 2.81
N GLN A 396 -14.51 -1.96 2.59
CA GLN A 396 -14.62 -3.16 3.42
C GLN A 396 -13.73 -4.25 2.83
N THR A 397 -13.01 -4.96 3.70
CA THR A 397 -12.14 -6.08 3.32
C THR A 397 -12.62 -7.33 4.04
N LEU A 398 -12.89 -8.39 3.29
CA LEU A 398 -13.25 -9.71 3.81
C LEU A 398 -12.05 -10.62 3.58
N VAL A 399 -11.49 -11.14 4.67
CA VAL A 399 -10.34 -12.04 4.63
C VAL A 399 -10.80 -13.42 5.04
N PHE A 400 -10.49 -14.41 4.22
CA PHE A 400 -10.56 -15.81 4.60
C PHE A 400 -9.15 -16.37 4.59
N SER A 401 -8.71 -16.93 5.71
CA SER A 401 -7.34 -17.42 5.86
C SER A 401 -7.28 -18.82 6.42
N VAL A 402 -6.22 -19.53 6.04
CA VAL A 402 -5.81 -20.76 6.69
C VAL A 402 -4.34 -20.68 7.06
N ASP A 403 -4.02 -21.12 8.27
CA ASP A 403 -2.66 -21.33 8.74
C ASP A 403 -2.50 -22.79 9.14
N ALA A 404 -1.47 -23.45 8.60
CA ALA A 404 -1.18 -24.82 8.98
C ALA A 404 0.30 -25.14 8.79
N LEU A 405 0.72 -26.26 9.38
CA LEU A 405 2.08 -26.75 9.24
C LEU A 405 2.39 -27.09 7.76
N ALA A 406 3.52 -26.60 7.24
CA ALA A 406 3.95 -26.88 5.86
C ALA A 406 5.33 -27.55 5.80
N ARG A 407 6.04 -27.65 6.93
CA ARG A 407 7.30 -28.37 7.07
C ARG A 407 7.30 -29.23 8.32
N TRP A 408 8.16 -30.24 8.35
CA TRP A 408 8.31 -31.16 9.49
C TRP A 408 7.05 -31.98 9.78
N THR A 409 6.37 -32.39 8.71
CA THR A 409 5.22 -33.29 8.76
C THR A 409 5.68 -34.76 8.68
N ASP A 410 4.78 -35.68 9.00
CA ASP A 410 5.01 -37.13 8.90
C ASP A 410 4.86 -37.69 7.46
N GLY A 411 4.96 -36.83 6.45
CA GLY A 411 4.63 -37.13 5.05
C GLY A 411 3.22 -36.69 4.65
N SER A 412 2.37 -36.32 5.62
CA SER A 412 1.12 -35.61 5.34
C SER A 412 1.36 -34.19 4.81
N SER A 413 0.34 -33.64 4.14
CA SER A 413 0.32 -32.26 3.61
C SER A 413 -0.82 -31.45 4.25
N PRO A 414 -0.76 -31.19 5.58
CA PRO A 414 -1.87 -30.59 6.32
C PRO A 414 -2.24 -29.20 5.80
N PHE A 415 -1.28 -28.41 5.33
CA PHE A 415 -1.58 -27.13 4.69
C PHE A 415 -2.34 -27.25 3.36
N GLN A 416 -2.04 -28.25 2.51
CA GLN A 416 -2.82 -28.48 1.28
C GLN A 416 -4.25 -28.88 1.62
N ALA A 417 -4.43 -29.78 2.60
CA ALA A 417 -5.74 -30.18 3.08
C ALA A 417 -6.52 -29.02 3.72
N ALA A 418 -5.86 -28.14 4.47
CA ALA A 418 -6.47 -26.93 5.02
C ALA A 418 -6.90 -25.96 3.91
N CYS A 419 -6.08 -25.78 2.86
CA CYS A 419 -6.48 -25.02 1.66
C CYS A 419 -7.73 -25.62 1.01
N ASP A 420 -7.82 -26.96 0.92
CA ASP A 420 -9.00 -27.62 0.36
C ASP A 420 -10.26 -27.35 1.20
N LEU A 421 -10.13 -27.36 2.53
CA LEU A 421 -11.23 -27.00 3.45
C LEU A 421 -11.68 -25.55 3.28
N LEU A 422 -10.76 -24.60 3.14
CA LEU A 422 -11.08 -23.20 2.86
C LEU A 422 -11.89 -23.06 1.55
N PHE A 423 -11.44 -23.73 0.48
CA PHE A 423 -12.17 -23.69 -0.80
C PHE A 423 -13.50 -24.44 -0.74
N ALA A 424 -13.62 -25.50 0.05
CA ALA A 424 -14.89 -26.16 0.29
C ALA A 424 -15.87 -25.25 1.05
N ALA A 425 -15.41 -24.55 2.09
CA ALA A 425 -16.19 -23.54 2.80
C ALA A 425 -16.69 -22.42 1.88
N LEU A 426 -15.81 -21.95 0.99
CA LEU A 426 -16.13 -20.84 0.09
C LEU A 426 -16.97 -21.24 -1.14
N LEU A 427 -16.78 -22.42 -1.72
CA LEU A 427 -17.44 -22.82 -2.99
C LEU A 427 -18.58 -23.81 -2.79
N GLU A 428 -18.64 -24.46 -1.63
CA GLU A 428 -19.63 -25.48 -1.29
C GLU A 428 -20.26 -25.15 0.08
N PRO A 429 -20.90 -23.98 0.22
CA PRO A 429 -21.48 -23.55 1.49
C PRO A 429 -22.59 -24.51 1.95
N ASP A 430 -22.81 -24.53 3.27
CA ASP A 430 -23.90 -25.30 3.89
C ASP A 430 -25.25 -24.59 3.68
N LEU A 431 -26.00 -25.07 2.69
CA LEU A 431 -27.32 -24.55 2.31
C LEU A 431 -28.44 -25.51 2.74
N ASP A 432 -29.57 -24.96 3.16
CA ASP A 432 -30.81 -25.70 3.42
C ASP A 432 -31.34 -26.28 2.10
N ALA A 433 -31.62 -27.59 2.08
CA ALA A 433 -32.00 -28.30 0.86
C ALA A 433 -33.37 -27.89 0.30
N ASP A 434 -34.24 -27.36 1.16
CA ASP A 434 -35.63 -27.02 0.81
C ASP A 434 -35.73 -25.69 0.05
N ASP A 435 -34.94 -24.68 0.43
CA ASP A 435 -35.00 -23.32 -0.14
C ASP A 435 -33.70 -22.86 -0.82
N GLY A 436 -32.59 -23.60 -0.66
CA GLY A 436 -31.30 -23.26 -1.23
C GLY A 436 -30.62 -22.06 -0.57
N LEU A 437 -31.09 -21.63 0.60
CA LEU A 437 -30.51 -20.52 1.37
C LEU A 437 -29.54 -21.04 2.43
N PHE A 438 -28.74 -20.16 3.04
CA PHE A 438 -27.87 -20.55 4.14
C PHE A 438 -28.66 -21.14 5.31
N ARG A 439 -28.09 -22.17 5.97
CA ARG A 439 -28.75 -22.88 7.07
C ARG A 439 -29.21 -21.92 8.17
N THR A 440 -30.52 -21.93 8.44
CA THR A 440 -31.13 -20.97 9.39
C THR A 440 -30.49 -20.98 10.77
N SER A 441 -30.22 -22.16 11.33
CA SER A 441 -29.63 -22.28 12.67
C SER A 441 -28.23 -21.67 12.78
N ILE A 442 -27.43 -21.75 11.70
CA ILE A 442 -26.08 -21.18 11.66
C ILE A 442 -26.16 -19.66 11.52
N VAL A 443 -27.03 -19.17 10.62
CA VAL A 443 -27.24 -17.73 10.42
C VAL A 443 -27.68 -17.04 11.72
N GLU A 444 -28.67 -17.61 12.44
CA GLU A 444 -29.15 -17.04 13.71
C GLU A 444 -28.09 -17.07 14.82
N SER A 445 -27.30 -18.16 14.90
CA SER A 445 -26.17 -18.27 15.83
C SER A 445 -25.15 -17.16 15.57
N GLU A 446 -24.74 -16.96 14.32
CA GLU A 446 -23.68 -15.99 13.99
C GLU A 446 -24.17 -14.55 14.11
N ARG A 447 -25.44 -14.30 13.76
CA ARG A 447 -26.06 -13.00 14.03
C ARG A 447 -26.03 -12.68 15.52
N THR A 448 -26.40 -13.65 16.36
CA THR A 448 -26.40 -13.47 17.83
C THR A 448 -24.99 -13.18 18.35
N ASN A 449 -23.97 -13.90 17.88
CA ASN A 449 -22.57 -13.68 18.26
C ASN A 449 -22.09 -12.26 17.89
N LEU A 450 -22.40 -11.79 16.69
CA LEU A 450 -22.05 -10.45 16.23
C LEU A 450 -22.82 -9.36 17.01
N LEU A 451 -24.11 -9.57 17.32
CA LEU A 451 -24.88 -8.64 18.14
C LEU A 451 -24.35 -8.55 19.58
N LEU A 452 -23.94 -9.67 20.18
CA LEU A 452 -23.29 -9.68 21.49
C LEU A 452 -21.95 -8.93 21.46
N SER A 453 -21.18 -9.04 20.37
CA SER A 453 -19.95 -8.26 20.18
C SER A 453 -20.22 -6.75 20.11
N LEU A 454 -21.25 -6.33 19.37
CA LEU A 454 -21.69 -4.92 19.32
C LEU A 454 -22.18 -4.42 20.69
N GLN A 455 -22.94 -5.25 21.42
CA GLN A 455 -23.42 -4.91 22.75
C GLN A 455 -22.28 -4.78 23.75
N ALA A 456 -21.32 -5.71 23.73
CA ALA A 456 -20.12 -5.65 24.57
C ALA A 456 -19.33 -4.36 24.31
N ARG A 457 -19.19 -3.96 23.03
CA ARG A 457 -18.57 -2.68 22.65
C ARG A 457 -19.35 -1.48 23.16
N ALA A 458 -20.69 -1.49 23.09
CA ALA A 458 -21.53 -0.41 23.58
C ALA A 458 -21.55 -0.30 25.13
N ASN A 459 -21.34 -1.41 25.83
CA ASN A 459 -21.24 -1.45 27.29
C ASN A 459 -19.90 -0.90 27.79
N ASP A 460 -18.83 -1.03 27.01
CA ASP A 460 -17.56 -0.36 27.27
C ASP A 460 -17.70 1.15 27.08
N ARG A 461 -17.70 1.89 28.19
CA ARG A 461 -17.93 3.33 28.20
C ARG A 461 -16.92 4.11 27.37
N LEU A 462 -15.66 3.68 27.31
CA LEU A 462 -14.63 4.36 26.54
C LEU A 462 -14.83 4.12 25.05
N LYS A 463 -15.05 2.86 24.64
CA LYS A 463 -15.34 2.52 23.23
C LYS A 463 -16.62 3.18 22.74
N TRP A 464 -17.68 3.19 23.56
CA TRP A 464 -18.92 3.89 23.24
C TRP A 464 -18.70 5.39 23.00
N THR A 465 -17.94 6.06 23.89
CA THR A 465 -17.65 7.51 23.75
C THR A 465 -16.82 7.78 22.51
N TYR A 466 -15.85 6.90 22.21
CA TYR A 466 -15.06 6.95 20.99
C TYR A 466 -15.91 6.78 19.72
N ASP A 467 -16.77 5.76 19.67
CA ASP A 467 -17.65 5.51 18.52
C ASP A 467 -18.60 6.68 18.27
N ARG A 468 -19.13 7.28 19.34
CA ARG A 468 -19.96 8.48 19.26
C ARG A 468 -19.19 9.68 18.68
N CYS A 469 -17.96 9.89 19.16
CA CYS A 469 -17.07 10.91 18.62
C CYS A 469 -16.74 10.68 17.15
N LEU A 470 -16.48 9.42 16.78
CA LEU A 470 -16.19 9.01 15.41
C LEU A 470 -17.39 9.25 14.48
N GLU A 471 -18.60 8.86 14.90
CA GLU A 471 -19.84 9.09 14.15
C GLU A 471 -20.07 10.58 13.88
N GLN A 472 -19.91 11.41 14.91
CA GLN A 472 -20.05 12.87 14.81
C GLN A 472 -18.95 13.48 13.94
N PHE A 473 -17.69 13.07 14.13
CA PHE A 473 -16.55 13.53 13.34
C PHE A 473 -16.73 13.22 11.85
N CYS A 474 -17.24 12.03 11.51
CA CYS A 474 -17.47 11.61 10.13
C CYS A 474 -18.79 12.15 9.54
N GLY A 475 -19.66 12.80 10.33
CA GLY A 475 -20.92 13.37 9.84
C GLY A 475 -21.86 12.34 9.20
N GLY A 476 -21.91 11.12 9.75
CA GLY A 476 -22.73 10.03 9.22
C GLY A 476 -22.17 9.33 7.96
N GLN A 477 -20.96 9.67 7.51
CA GLN A 477 -20.27 8.93 6.45
C GLN A 477 -19.94 7.50 6.89
N VAL A 478 -19.81 6.59 5.92
CA VAL A 478 -19.49 5.18 6.18
C VAL A 478 -18.19 5.01 6.97
N HIS A 479 -17.25 5.95 6.86
CA HIS A 479 -16.01 6.01 7.65
C HIS A 479 -16.26 5.89 9.17
N GLY A 480 -17.35 6.46 9.67
CA GLY A 480 -17.70 6.45 11.08
C GLY A 480 -18.37 5.16 11.59
N LEU A 481 -18.75 4.24 10.70
CA LEU A 481 -19.43 3.00 11.07
C LEU A 481 -18.44 1.88 11.47
N PRO A 482 -18.81 0.94 12.35
CA PRO A 482 -18.02 -0.26 12.59
C PRO A 482 -17.89 -1.12 11.31
N ALA A 483 -16.86 -1.96 11.23
CA ALA A 483 -16.66 -2.87 10.08
C ALA A 483 -17.80 -3.90 9.91
N ILE A 484 -18.53 -4.18 10.99
CA ILE A 484 -19.68 -5.10 11.04
C ILE A 484 -21.03 -4.38 10.94
N GLY A 485 -21.04 -3.07 10.68
CA GLY A 485 -22.26 -2.26 10.58
C GLY A 485 -22.88 -1.91 11.95
N ARG A 486 -24.13 -1.44 11.94
CA ARG A 486 -24.92 -1.16 13.15
C ARG A 486 -25.76 -2.37 13.53
N ALA A 487 -26.14 -2.46 14.80
CA ALA A 487 -27.00 -3.55 15.29
C ALA A 487 -28.31 -3.66 14.50
N CYS A 488 -28.97 -2.53 14.22
CA CYS A 488 -30.21 -2.51 13.42
C CYS A 488 -30.01 -2.97 11.98
N ASP A 489 -28.85 -2.70 11.38
CA ASP A 489 -28.56 -3.14 10.01
C ASP A 489 -28.34 -4.67 10.01
N LEU A 490 -27.68 -5.21 11.04
CA LEU A 490 -27.41 -6.64 11.22
C LEU A 490 -28.67 -7.45 11.54
N GLU A 491 -29.57 -6.91 12.37
CA GLU A 491 -30.88 -7.50 12.66
C GLU A 491 -31.76 -7.59 11.41
N ALA A 492 -31.62 -6.65 10.48
CA ALA A 492 -32.39 -6.60 9.25
C ALA A 492 -31.89 -7.54 8.15
N VAL A 493 -30.71 -8.15 8.30
CA VAL A 493 -30.13 -9.04 7.27
C VAL A 493 -30.95 -10.33 7.15
N SER A 494 -31.53 -10.55 5.96
CA SER A 494 -32.24 -11.79 5.62
C SER A 494 -31.28 -12.86 5.09
N ARG A 495 -31.76 -14.10 4.93
CA ARG A 495 -30.96 -15.18 4.33
C ARG A 495 -30.80 -14.98 2.81
N GLU A 496 -31.76 -14.33 2.17
CA GLU A 496 -31.70 -13.92 0.77
C GLU A 496 -30.62 -12.86 0.55
N ASP A 497 -30.51 -11.88 1.46
CA ASP A 497 -29.47 -10.85 1.42
C ASP A 497 -28.07 -11.47 1.54
N LEU A 498 -27.91 -12.52 2.36
CA LEU A 498 -26.66 -13.27 2.47
C LEU A 498 -26.31 -14.00 1.17
N LEU A 499 -27.30 -14.59 0.50
CA LEU A 499 -27.09 -15.27 -0.78
C LEU A 499 -26.70 -14.28 -1.89
N GLU A 500 -27.31 -13.09 -1.93
CA GLU A 500 -26.91 -12.00 -2.82
C GLU A 500 -25.47 -11.53 -2.54
N SER A 501 -25.15 -11.28 -1.26
CA SER A 501 -23.80 -10.91 -0.81
C SER A 501 -22.75 -11.98 -1.17
N TYR A 502 -23.11 -13.26 -1.08
CA TYR A 502 -22.26 -14.39 -1.49
C TYR A 502 -22.01 -14.40 -3.00
N HIS A 503 -23.04 -14.14 -3.81
CA HIS A 503 -22.88 -14.00 -5.26
C HIS A 503 -21.95 -12.82 -5.59
N ASP A 504 -22.12 -11.68 -4.93
CA ASP A 504 -21.26 -10.50 -5.08
C ASP A 504 -19.82 -10.79 -4.69
N LEU A 505 -19.58 -11.49 -3.58
CA LEU A 505 -18.25 -11.92 -3.14
C LEU A 505 -17.53 -12.71 -4.23
N LEU A 506 -18.23 -13.68 -4.82
CA LEU A 506 -17.65 -14.55 -5.84
C LEU A 506 -17.49 -13.90 -7.21
N HIS A 507 -18.25 -12.87 -7.57
CA HIS A 507 -18.24 -12.32 -8.95
C HIS A 507 -17.86 -10.84 -9.05
N ASN A 508 -18.18 -10.03 -8.05
CA ASN A 508 -18.15 -8.57 -8.15
C ASN A 508 -17.11 -7.92 -7.23
N MET A 509 -16.70 -8.57 -6.13
CA MET A 509 -15.66 -8.03 -5.26
C MET A 509 -14.27 -8.21 -5.88
N GLN A 510 -13.37 -7.25 -5.66
CA GLN A 510 -11.96 -7.41 -6.04
C GLN A 510 -11.34 -8.51 -5.17
N LEU A 511 -10.64 -9.48 -5.79
CA LEU A 511 -9.97 -10.55 -5.09
C LEU A 511 -8.45 -10.45 -5.29
N SER A 512 -7.70 -10.56 -4.21
CA SER A 512 -6.24 -10.78 -4.21
C SER A 512 -5.90 -11.94 -3.29
N VAL A 513 -4.92 -12.76 -3.68
CA VAL A 513 -4.54 -13.97 -2.96
C VAL A 513 -3.11 -13.83 -2.47
N TYR A 514 -2.87 -14.14 -1.21
CA TYR A 514 -1.55 -14.06 -0.61
C TYR A 514 -1.17 -15.42 -0.04
N LEU A 515 -0.02 -15.94 -0.45
CA LEU A 515 0.53 -17.20 0.00
C LEU A 515 1.89 -16.95 0.65
N GLY A 516 2.02 -17.32 1.91
CA GLY A 516 3.19 -17.07 2.74
C GLY A 516 3.74 -18.33 3.39
N GLY A 517 5.05 -18.37 3.65
CA GLY A 517 5.70 -19.45 4.40
C GLY A 517 6.64 -20.30 3.55
N PRO A 518 6.94 -21.55 3.98
CA PRO A 518 7.84 -22.42 3.24
C PRO A 518 7.14 -23.06 2.05
N VAL A 519 6.95 -22.27 0.99
CA VAL A 519 6.19 -22.65 -0.20
C VAL A 519 7.12 -23.27 -1.24
N ASP A 520 6.80 -24.50 -1.64
CA ASP A 520 7.45 -25.17 -2.77
C ASP A 520 6.57 -25.15 -4.03
N GLN A 521 7.11 -25.72 -5.12
CA GLN A 521 6.43 -25.75 -6.40
C GLN A 521 5.13 -26.59 -6.37
N SER A 522 5.10 -27.69 -5.60
CA SER A 522 3.92 -28.55 -5.50
C SER A 522 2.77 -27.80 -4.82
N LEU A 523 3.04 -27.10 -3.73
CA LEU A 523 2.05 -26.28 -3.05
C LEU A 523 1.56 -25.13 -3.92
N LEU A 524 2.46 -24.48 -4.67
CA LEU A 524 2.09 -23.42 -5.59
C LEU A 524 1.13 -23.93 -6.69
N GLU A 525 1.41 -25.11 -7.25
CA GLU A 525 0.56 -25.76 -8.25
C GLU A 525 -0.81 -26.15 -7.67
N HIS A 526 -0.83 -26.65 -6.44
CA HIS A 526 -2.07 -26.98 -5.72
C HIS A 526 -2.95 -25.74 -5.54
N VAL A 527 -2.41 -24.65 -5.00
CA VAL A 527 -3.13 -23.38 -4.82
C VAL A 527 -3.57 -22.81 -6.17
N ALA A 528 -2.73 -22.88 -7.20
CA ALA A 528 -3.10 -22.43 -8.54
C ALA A 528 -4.27 -23.26 -9.14
N ALA A 529 -4.32 -24.57 -8.87
CA ALA A 529 -5.44 -25.42 -9.27
C ALA A 529 -6.73 -25.06 -8.52
N LEU A 530 -6.64 -24.79 -7.22
CA LEU A 530 -7.77 -24.31 -6.42
C LEU A 530 -8.32 -22.97 -6.96
N LEU A 531 -7.45 -22.02 -7.27
CA LEU A 531 -7.85 -20.72 -7.81
C LEU A 531 -8.59 -20.82 -9.15
N LYS A 532 -8.32 -21.85 -9.97
CA LYS A 532 -9.06 -22.08 -11.22
C LYS A 532 -10.51 -22.51 -10.99
N ARG A 533 -10.87 -22.97 -9.78
CA ARG A 533 -12.25 -23.31 -9.40
C ARG A 533 -13.11 -22.08 -9.12
N LEU A 534 -12.48 -20.92 -8.85
CA LEU A 534 -13.21 -19.67 -8.63
C LEU A 534 -13.87 -19.20 -9.93
N PRO A 535 -15.04 -18.54 -9.85
CA PRO A 535 -15.68 -17.95 -11.03
C PRO A 535 -14.76 -16.96 -11.75
N GLN A 536 -14.68 -17.13 -13.06
CA GLN A 536 -13.97 -16.23 -13.97
C GLN A 536 -14.84 -14.99 -14.20
N ALA A 537 -14.56 -13.92 -13.45
CA ALA A 537 -15.33 -12.68 -13.49
C ALA A 537 -14.42 -11.47 -13.72
N VAL A 538 -14.93 -10.49 -14.47
CA VAL A 538 -14.27 -9.19 -14.62
C VAL A 538 -14.54 -8.38 -13.36
N ARG A 539 -13.54 -8.31 -12.48
CA ARG A 539 -13.65 -7.64 -11.18
C ARG A 539 -13.22 -6.17 -11.29
N PRO A 540 -13.85 -5.24 -10.55
CA PRO A 540 -13.39 -3.87 -10.46
C PRO A 540 -11.99 -3.82 -9.84
N ARG A 541 -11.19 -2.82 -10.23
CA ARG A 541 -9.90 -2.53 -9.61
C ARG A 541 -10.06 -1.32 -8.69
N LEU A 542 -9.79 -1.50 -7.41
CA LEU A 542 -9.57 -0.41 -6.48
C LEU A 542 -8.31 0.34 -6.89
N LYS A 543 -8.36 1.68 -6.85
CA LYS A 543 -7.25 2.56 -7.22
C LYS A 543 -6.45 2.93 -5.96
N PRO A 544 -5.21 2.43 -5.78
CA PRO A 544 -4.42 2.73 -4.59
C PRO A 544 -4.18 4.23 -4.40
N GLY A 545 -4.33 4.73 -3.17
CA GLY A 545 -4.18 6.17 -2.87
C GLY A 545 -5.40 7.04 -3.25
N LEU A 546 -6.37 6.47 -3.98
CA LEU A 546 -7.71 7.03 -4.19
C LEU A 546 -8.75 6.31 -3.33
N GLN A 547 -8.62 4.99 -3.26
CA GLN A 547 -9.43 4.11 -2.43
C GLN A 547 -8.51 3.41 -1.42
N PRO A 548 -8.81 3.49 -0.12
CA PRO A 548 -9.97 4.17 0.43
C PRO A 548 -9.92 5.70 0.32
N ALA A 549 -11.08 6.30 0.12
CA ALA A 549 -11.22 7.74 0.01
C ALA A 549 -10.90 8.43 1.34
N PRO A 550 -10.21 9.58 1.34
CA PRO A 550 -10.04 10.40 2.55
C PRO A 550 -11.40 10.80 3.11
N CYS A 551 -11.54 10.76 4.43
CA CYS A 551 -12.76 11.25 5.10
C CYS A 551 -12.81 12.78 5.11
N HIS A 552 -14.02 13.33 5.00
CA HIS A 552 -14.27 14.74 5.32
C HIS A 552 -14.73 14.85 6.78
N SER A 553 -14.02 15.62 7.60
CA SER A 553 -14.51 15.94 8.94
C SER A 553 -15.79 16.78 8.85
N ALA A 554 -16.77 16.48 9.69
CA ALA A 554 -17.98 17.28 9.85
C ALA A 554 -17.67 18.66 10.47
N ALA A 555 -18.70 19.50 10.56
CA ALA A 555 -18.61 20.78 11.26
C ALA A 555 -18.21 20.57 12.73
N PRO A 556 -17.46 21.50 13.34
CA PRO A 556 -17.07 21.36 14.74
C PRO A 556 -18.27 21.17 15.66
N GLY A 557 -18.11 20.35 16.70
CA GLY A 557 -19.20 20.02 17.60
C GLY A 557 -18.76 19.56 18.98
N ARG A 558 -19.65 19.77 19.97
CA ARG A 558 -19.50 19.28 21.34
C ARG A 558 -20.74 18.48 21.72
N ASP A 559 -20.54 17.25 22.16
CA ASP A 559 -21.60 16.36 22.68
C ASP A 559 -21.30 16.01 24.14
N VAL A 560 -22.27 16.22 25.03
CA VAL A 560 -22.18 15.86 26.44
C VAL A 560 -23.35 14.97 26.77
N THR A 561 -23.07 13.72 27.08
CA THR A 561 -24.05 12.72 27.48
C THR A 561 -23.91 12.41 28.97
N VAL A 562 -25.02 12.46 29.70
CA VAL A 562 -25.06 12.07 31.11
C VAL A 562 -25.59 10.65 31.27
N LYS A 563 -24.80 9.76 31.87
CA LYS A 563 -25.18 8.38 32.21
C LYS A 563 -24.62 8.01 33.58
N PRO A 564 -25.19 7.03 34.31
CA PRO A 564 -24.58 6.52 35.53
C PRO A 564 -23.21 5.88 35.20
N VAL A 565 -22.14 6.62 35.50
CA VAL A 565 -20.74 6.21 35.32
C VAL A 565 -19.92 6.71 36.51
N GLU A 566 -19.00 5.88 37.00
CA GLU A 566 -18.07 6.25 38.08
C GLU A 566 -16.93 7.16 37.57
N GLN A 567 -16.52 6.96 36.32
CA GLN A 567 -15.50 7.75 35.64
C GLN A 567 -16.11 8.42 34.42
N ALA A 568 -15.85 9.71 34.27
CA ALA A 568 -16.16 10.40 33.04
C ALA A 568 -15.19 9.99 31.93
N ARG A 569 -15.69 9.93 30.70
CA ARG A 569 -14.92 9.66 29.49
C ARG A 569 -14.91 10.90 28.62
N LEU A 570 -13.72 11.25 28.14
CA LEU A 570 -13.48 12.42 27.31
C LEU A 570 -12.78 11.95 26.04
N VAL A 571 -13.30 12.33 24.88
CA VAL A 571 -12.68 12.08 23.57
C VAL A 571 -12.61 13.38 22.79
N LEU A 572 -11.41 13.73 22.34
CA LEU A 572 -11.13 14.89 21.50
C LEU A 572 -10.65 14.40 20.13
N ALA A 573 -11.34 14.81 19.07
CA ALA A 573 -10.96 14.50 17.70
C ALA A 573 -10.41 15.75 17.00
N TYR A 574 -9.19 15.63 16.51
CA TYR A 574 -8.49 16.65 15.74
C TYR A 574 -8.42 16.23 14.27
N ASP A 575 -8.68 17.15 13.35
CA ASP A 575 -8.28 16.99 11.95
C ASP A 575 -6.90 17.63 11.72
N GLY A 576 -6.40 17.55 10.47
CA GLY A 576 -5.14 18.17 10.08
C GLY A 576 -3.93 17.24 10.05
N LEU A 577 -4.11 15.92 10.25
CA LEU A 577 -3.06 14.97 9.87
C LEU A 577 -2.98 14.85 8.34
N PRO A 578 -1.82 14.47 7.78
CA PRO A 578 -1.69 14.21 6.36
C PRO A 578 -2.50 12.97 5.96
N ALA A 579 -2.91 12.91 4.71
CA ALA A 579 -3.52 11.72 4.15
C ALA A 579 -2.58 10.50 4.25
N TYR A 580 -3.15 9.29 4.35
CA TYR A 580 -2.38 8.06 4.62
C TYR A 580 -1.30 7.74 3.58
N PHE A 581 -1.48 8.16 2.32
CA PHE A 581 -0.51 7.97 1.25
C PHE A 581 0.57 9.06 1.23
N ALA A 582 0.32 10.24 1.79
CA ALA A 582 1.21 11.41 1.70
C ALA A 582 2.51 11.18 2.47
N HIS A 583 3.66 11.56 1.91
CA HIS A 583 5.01 11.27 2.42
C HIS A 583 5.19 11.60 3.91
N GLN A 584 4.51 12.65 4.41
CA GLN A 584 4.49 13.08 5.81
C GLN A 584 3.82 12.08 6.78
N SER A 585 3.23 10.98 6.32
CA SER A 585 2.57 10.01 7.20
C SER A 585 3.50 9.42 8.27
N SER A 586 4.81 9.29 8.01
CA SER A 586 5.81 8.90 9.02
C SER A 586 5.96 9.95 10.12
N VAL A 587 5.79 11.24 9.79
CA VAL A 587 5.76 12.35 10.76
C VAL A 587 4.52 12.23 11.65
N ALA A 588 3.36 11.91 11.07
CA ALA A 588 2.11 11.70 11.81
C ALA A 588 2.21 10.53 12.80
N VAL A 589 2.85 9.43 12.39
CA VAL A 589 3.09 8.27 13.26
C VAL A 589 3.99 8.65 14.45
N LEU A 590 5.08 9.38 14.18
CA LEU A 590 5.98 9.84 15.25
C LEU A 590 5.31 10.86 16.18
N LEU A 591 4.58 11.83 15.64
CA LEU A 591 3.81 12.81 16.41
C LEU A 591 2.83 12.11 17.35
N ASN A 592 2.08 11.12 16.85
CA ASN A 592 1.16 10.36 17.70
C ASN A 592 1.88 9.63 18.83
N SER A 593 3.02 8.97 18.55
CA SER A 593 3.85 8.32 19.57
C SER A 593 4.26 9.29 20.66
N MET A 594 4.82 10.45 20.27
CA MET A 594 5.27 11.49 21.21
C MET A 594 4.14 12.09 22.05
N LEU A 595 2.95 12.26 21.46
CA LEU A 595 1.81 12.86 22.16
C LEU A 595 1.18 11.90 23.16
N GLY A 596 0.74 10.73 22.70
CA GLY A 596 -0.09 9.82 23.52
C GLY A 596 -0.10 8.37 23.07
N GLY A 597 0.67 8.00 22.04
CA GLY A 597 0.64 6.67 21.44
C GLY A 597 1.45 5.63 22.18
N ASP A 598 2.26 6.04 23.16
CA ASP A 598 3.12 5.15 23.95
C ASP A 598 3.12 5.53 25.45
N VAL A 599 3.68 4.66 26.29
CA VAL A 599 3.72 4.84 27.76
C VAL A 599 4.76 5.87 28.22
N HIS A 600 5.58 6.41 27.30
CA HIS A 600 6.58 7.44 27.58
C HIS A 600 6.19 8.79 26.95
N SER A 601 4.95 8.89 26.49
CA SER A 601 4.40 10.04 25.78
C SER A 601 4.05 11.20 26.72
N LEU A 602 3.89 12.40 26.15
CA LEU A 602 3.55 13.60 26.92
C LEU A 602 2.25 13.46 27.71
N LEU A 603 1.21 12.87 27.10
CA LEU A 603 -0.06 12.69 27.76
C LEU A 603 0.06 11.70 28.92
N PHE A 604 0.79 10.60 28.74
CA PHE A 604 0.97 9.61 29.80
C PHE A 604 1.78 10.20 30.98
N ASP A 605 2.93 10.80 30.70
CA ASP A 605 3.81 11.36 31.74
C ASP A 605 3.18 12.56 32.46
N VAL A 606 2.67 13.55 31.71
CA VAL A 606 2.20 14.80 32.32
C VAL A 606 0.81 14.64 32.93
N ILE A 607 -0.16 14.14 32.16
CA ILE A 607 -1.57 14.17 32.58
C ILE A 607 -1.87 13.07 33.61
N ARG A 608 -1.30 11.88 33.42
CA ARG A 608 -1.54 10.73 34.31
C ARG A 608 -0.53 10.66 35.45
N GLU A 609 0.77 10.65 35.17
CA GLU A 609 1.77 10.42 36.23
C GLU A 609 2.04 11.67 37.09
N GLN A 610 2.22 12.85 36.48
CA GLN A 610 2.56 14.08 37.22
C GLN A 610 1.34 14.79 37.81
N MET A 611 0.28 14.98 37.02
CA MET A 611 -0.91 15.72 37.44
C MET A 611 -1.98 14.85 38.09
N GLY A 612 -1.97 13.53 37.87
CA GLY A 612 -2.97 12.60 38.42
C GLY A 612 -4.41 12.86 37.95
N LEU A 613 -4.62 13.58 36.84
CA LEU A 613 -5.95 13.99 36.38
C LEU A 613 -6.71 12.87 35.68
N ALA A 614 -6.00 11.92 35.07
CA ALA A 614 -6.59 10.84 34.29
C ALA A 614 -6.06 9.48 34.75
N TYR A 615 -6.96 8.51 34.90
CA TYR A 615 -6.62 7.11 35.14
C TYR A 615 -6.02 6.45 33.89
N GLN A 616 -6.54 6.85 32.73
CA GLN A 616 -6.07 6.42 31.42
C GLN A 616 -6.13 7.60 30.48
N VAL A 617 -5.07 7.83 29.72
CA VAL A 617 -4.99 8.85 28.67
C VAL A 617 -4.06 8.35 27.58
N PHE A 618 -4.48 8.48 26.33
CA PHE A 618 -3.68 8.09 25.17
C PHE A 618 -4.21 8.75 23.90
N SER A 619 -3.40 8.73 22.84
CA SER A 619 -3.79 9.20 21.52
C SER A 619 -3.68 8.08 20.47
N MET A 620 -4.52 8.18 19.45
CA MET A 620 -4.48 7.29 18.29
C MET A 620 -4.65 8.10 17.00
N SER A 621 -3.79 7.81 16.01
CA SER A 621 -3.95 8.34 14.65
C SER A 621 -4.85 7.42 13.83
N GLN A 622 -5.93 7.96 13.25
CA GLN A 622 -6.80 7.27 12.32
C GLN A 622 -6.40 7.64 10.88
N ARG A 623 -5.56 6.82 10.26
CA ARG A 623 -4.90 7.12 8.97
C ARG A 623 -5.88 7.44 7.84
N PHE A 624 -6.98 6.68 7.74
CA PHE A 624 -7.99 6.86 6.70
C PHE A 624 -8.91 8.07 6.93
N LEU A 625 -8.89 8.61 8.15
CA LEU A 625 -9.66 9.80 8.52
C LEU A 625 -8.80 11.06 8.48
N SER A 626 -7.48 10.92 8.32
CA SER A 626 -6.52 12.01 8.46
C SER A 626 -6.74 12.77 9.78
N ALA A 627 -6.99 12.00 10.85
CA ALA A 627 -7.44 12.53 12.13
C ALA A 627 -6.69 11.90 13.32
N LEU A 628 -6.56 12.68 14.39
CA LEU A 628 -5.96 12.29 15.65
C LEU A 628 -7.03 12.29 16.73
N PHE A 629 -7.18 11.19 17.46
CA PHE A 629 -8.11 11.09 18.57
C PHE A 629 -7.33 11.00 19.87
N ILE A 630 -7.71 11.80 20.86
CA ILE A 630 -7.19 11.72 22.23
C ILE A 630 -8.32 11.24 23.12
N LEU A 631 -8.06 10.18 23.89
CA LEU A 631 -9.04 9.54 24.75
C LEU A 631 -8.55 9.62 26.19
N ALA A 632 -9.44 9.99 27.11
CA ALA A 632 -9.14 10.06 28.54
C ALA A 632 -10.28 9.54 29.41
N GLY A 633 -9.91 8.88 30.52
CA GLY A 633 -10.78 8.50 31.61
C GLY A 633 -10.42 9.29 32.86
N VAL A 634 -11.35 10.12 33.34
CA VAL A 634 -11.10 11.13 34.38
C VAL A 634 -12.19 11.07 35.46
N ALA A 635 -11.92 11.66 36.62
CA ALA A 635 -12.97 11.90 37.61
C ALA A 635 -13.94 12.98 37.09
N PRO A 636 -15.27 12.89 37.35
CA PRO A 636 -16.24 13.84 36.82
C PRO A 636 -15.96 15.32 37.17
N ASP A 637 -15.43 15.58 38.36
CA ASP A 637 -15.05 16.91 38.87
C ASP A 637 -13.76 17.46 38.24
N GLN A 638 -12.91 16.59 37.68
CA GLN A 638 -11.63 16.94 37.06
C GLN A 638 -11.72 17.14 35.53
N LEU A 639 -12.92 17.07 34.96
CA LEU A 639 -13.12 17.00 33.51
C LEU A 639 -12.60 18.23 32.77
N GLU A 640 -12.96 19.43 33.24
CA GLU A 640 -12.52 20.68 32.62
C GLU A 640 -11.01 20.88 32.74
N ALA A 641 -10.44 20.52 33.90
CA ALA A 641 -9.00 20.59 34.14
C ALA A 641 -8.24 19.64 33.21
N ALA A 642 -8.71 18.39 33.06
CA ALA A 642 -8.11 17.41 32.17
C ALA A 642 -8.22 17.81 30.70
N GLU A 643 -9.38 18.30 30.25
CA GLU A 643 -9.57 18.76 28.87
C GLU A 643 -8.58 19.89 28.52
N LYS A 644 -8.46 20.88 29.40
CA LYS A 644 -7.52 21.99 29.23
C LYS A 644 -6.07 21.51 29.20
N ALA A 645 -5.68 20.67 30.16
CA ALA A 645 -4.31 20.16 30.25
C ALA A 645 -3.91 19.32 29.01
N ILE A 646 -4.86 18.56 28.45
CA ILE A 646 -4.65 17.82 27.19
C ILE A 646 -4.40 18.78 26.02
N GLN A 647 -5.24 19.82 25.87
CA GLN A 647 -5.07 20.83 24.81
C GLN A 647 -3.72 21.55 24.95
N GLU A 648 -3.31 21.88 26.17
CA GLU A 648 -2.00 22.47 26.45
C GLU A 648 -0.83 21.56 26.00
N GLN A 649 -0.95 20.23 26.06
CA GLN A 649 0.10 19.33 25.53
C GLN A 649 0.15 19.31 24.01
N VAL A 650 -0.99 19.45 23.32
CA VAL A 650 -1.01 19.61 21.86
C VAL A 650 -0.34 20.93 21.46
N GLU A 651 -0.67 22.02 22.14
CA GLU A 651 -0.03 23.32 21.96
C GLU A 651 1.46 23.32 22.37
N ARG A 652 1.85 22.47 23.31
CA ARG A 652 3.25 22.27 23.70
C ARG A 652 4.06 21.68 22.55
N LEU A 653 3.53 20.67 21.85
CA LEU A 653 4.16 20.11 20.65
C LEU A 653 4.21 21.15 19.52
N ALA A 654 3.11 21.83 19.24
CA ALA A 654 3.04 22.87 18.20
C ALA A 654 3.97 24.06 18.49
N GLY A 655 4.19 24.39 19.77
CA GLY A 655 5.17 25.41 20.17
C GLY A 655 6.62 24.91 20.21
N GLY A 656 6.90 23.67 19.83
CA GLY A 656 8.25 23.09 19.89
C GLY A 656 8.80 22.95 21.31
N ARG A 657 7.94 22.82 22.33
CA ARG A 657 8.32 22.77 23.76
C ARG A 657 8.50 21.33 24.26
N PHE A 658 9.30 20.52 23.56
CA PHE A 658 9.65 19.14 23.94
C PHE A 658 11.15 18.88 23.83
N ASP A 659 11.70 17.95 24.62
CA ASP A 659 13.12 17.61 24.55
C ASP A 659 13.43 16.61 23.43
N ASP A 660 14.70 16.54 23.02
CA ASP A 660 15.13 15.59 21.99
C ASP A 660 15.07 14.14 22.51
N ALA A 661 15.13 13.94 23.82
CA ALA A 661 15.03 12.63 24.44
C ALA A 661 13.65 11.97 24.20
N LEU A 662 12.56 12.73 24.29
CA LEU A 662 11.22 12.25 23.94
C LEU A 662 11.18 11.76 22.49
N MET A 663 11.65 12.59 21.55
CA MET A 663 11.64 12.25 20.13
C MET A 663 12.45 10.99 19.83
N GLN A 664 13.65 10.85 20.42
CA GLN A 664 14.50 9.67 20.22
C GLN A 664 13.90 8.40 20.84
N ARG A 665 13.30 8.49 22.03
CA ARG A 665 12.59 7.35 22.65
C ARG A 665 11.40 6.90 21.79
N SER A 666 10.59 7.82 21.29
CA SER A 666 9.45 7.49 20.42
C SER A 666 9.92 6.85 19.10
N LYS A 667 11.01 7.34 18.49
CA LYS A 667 11.63 6.68 17.31
C LYS A 667 12.09 5.26 17.64
N MET A 668 12.75 5.05 18.78
CA MET A 668 13.21 3.73 19.20
C MET A 668 12.05 2.75 19.42
N MET A 669 10.97 3.20 20.06
CA MET A 669 9.77 2.38 20.28
C MET A 669 9.10 1.98 18.97
N LEU A 670 8.90 2.93 18.05
CA LEU A 670 8.30 2.67 16.74
C LEU A 670 9.14 1.71 15.90
N THR A 671 10.46 1.92 15.85
CA THR A 671 11.37 1.05 15.08
C THR A 671 11.45 -0.36 15.68
N SER A 672 11.36 -0.49 17.00
CA SER A 672 11.29 -1.79 17.70
C SER A 672 9.98 -2.52 17.39
N ALA A 673 8.84 -1.81 17.42
CA ALA A 673 7.54 -2.36 17.05
C ALA A 673 7.51 -2.83 15.58
N LEU A 674 8.11 -2.07 14.65
CA LEU A 674 8.22 -2.47 13.24
C LEU A 674 9.05 -3.74 13.04
N LYS A 675 10.10 -3.94 13.84
CA LYS A 675 10.92 -5.16 13.80
C LYS A 675 10.13 -6.37 14.34
N ALA A 676 9.46 -6.21 15.48
CA ALA A 676 8.66 -7.27 16.10
C ALA A 676 7.50 -7.73 15.22
N ALA A 677 6.85 -6.81 14.48
CA ALA A 677 5.80 -7.17 13.52
C ALA A 677 6.30 -8.05 12.36
N GLY A 678 7.62 -8.18 12.19
CA GLY A 678 8.22 -9.08 11.21
C GLY A 678 8.34 -10.52 11.67
N ASP A 679 7.98 -10.88 12.91
CA ASP A 679 8.20 -12.22 13.47
C ASP A 679 7.05 -13.20 13.27
N ASP A 680 5.99 -12.77 12.57
CA ASP A 680 4.80 -13.57 12.29
C ASP A 680 4.42 -13.48 10.80
N MET A 681 4.09 -14.62 10.18
CA MET A 681 3.77 -14.71 8.74
C MET A 681 2.45 -13.99 8.42
N SER A 682 1.41 -14.20 9.22
CA SER A 682 0.11 -13.55 9.00
C SER A 682 0.22 -12.03 9.10
N SER A 683 1.01 -11.52 10.05
CA SER A 683 1.35 -10.10 10.19
C SER A 683 2.11 -9.54 8.99
N LEU A 684 3.05 -10.30 8.42
CA LEU A 684 3.74 -9.93 7.19
C LEU A 684 2.77 -9.82 6.00
N LEU A 685 1.88 -10.80 5.82
CA LEU A 685 0.87 -10.78 4.75
C LEU A 685 -0.16 -9.66 4.95
N SER A 686 -0.63 -9.42 6.18
CA SER A 686 -1.54 -8.32 6.51
C SER A 686 -0.92 -6.95 6.17
N ARG A 687 0.39 -6.78 6.41
CA ARG A 687 1.12 -5.58 6.00
C ARG A 687 1.18 -5.44 4.47
N GLU A 688 1.38 -6.53 3.73
CA GLU A 688 1.34 -6.51 2.26
C GLU A 688 -0.03 -6.06 1.74
N VAL A 689 -1.12 -6.59 2.31
CA VAL A 689 -2.49 -6.20 1.99
C VAL A 689 -2.70 -4.71 2.24
N SER A 690 -2.35 -4.23 3.43
CA SER A 690 -2.52 -2.82 3.80
C SER A 690 -1.65 -1.88 2.96
N GLY A 691 -0.39 -2.25 2.70
CA GLY A 691 0.55 -1.47 1.89
C GLY A 691 0.08 -1.33 0.44
N ARG A 692 -0.45 -2.41 -0.15
CA ARG A 692 -0.98 -2.38 -1.52
C ARG A 692 -2.28 -1.61 -1.64
N LEU A 693 -3.20 -1.78 -0.69
CA LEU A 693 -4.45 -1.01 -0.65
C LEU A 693 -4.16 0.50 -0.56
N THR A 694 -3.17 0.88 0.24
CA THR A 694 -2.81 2.29 0.45
C THR A 694 -1.93 2.88 -0.65
N GLY A 695 -1.43 2.06 -1.59
CA GLY A 695 -0.42 2.49 -2.57
C GLY A 695 0.95 2.77 -1.97
N ARG A 696 1.17 2.41 -0.70
CA ARG A 696 2.38 2.72 0.05
C ARG A 696 2.98 1.48 0.71
N LEU A 697 3.31 0.51 -0.15
CA LEU A 697 4.09 -0.63 0.29
C LEU A 697 5.55 -0.21 0.57
N LEU A 698 5.97 -0.39 1.82
CA LEU A 698 7.31 -0.09 2.28
C LEU A 698 7.93 -1.33 2.90
N HIS A 699 9.20 -1.59 2.57
CA HIS A 699 9.97 -2.57 3.32
C HIS A 699 10.14 -2.08 4.77
N VAL A 700 10.32 -3.00 5.72
CA VAL A 700 10.49 -2.65 7.15
C VAL A 700 11.63 -1.66 7.33
N GLN A 701 12.76 -1.92 6.67
CA GLN A 701 13.93 -1.06 6.72
C GLN A 701 13.67 0.32 6.11
N ASP A 702 12.86 0.42 5.05
CA ASP A 702 12.47 1.72 4.48
C ASP A 702 11.60 2.51 5.46
N SER A 703 10.68 1.84 6.14
CA SER A 703 9.81 2.45 7.16
C SER A 703 10.62 2.96 8.34
N ILE A 704 11.60 2.17 8.81
CA ILE A 704 12.56 2.58 9.84
C ILE A 704 13.34 3.81 9.40
N ARG A 705 13.93 3.79 8.19
CA ARG A 705 14.68 4.93 7.63
C ARG A 705 13.84 6.20 7.56
N LEU A 706 12.57 6.09 7.16
CA LEU A 706 11.66 7.24 7.10
C LEU A 706 11.35 7.80 8.49
N ILE A 707 11.13 6.96 9.50
CA ILE A 707 10.90 7.39 10.89
C ILE A 707 12.16 8.04 11.48
N GLU A 708 13.32 7.45 11.24
CA GLU A 708 14.61 7.97 11.70
C GLU A 708 14.93 9.34 11.08
N ALA A 709 14.57 9.53 9.81
CA ALA A 709 14.79 10.77 9.08
C ALA A 709 13.84 11.92 9.47
N VAL A 710 12.76 11.66 10.23
CA VAL A 710 11.84 12.73 10.66
C VAL A 710 12.59 13.78 11.49
N THR A 711 12.43 15.04 11.12
CA THR A 711 13.05 16.19 11.79
C THR A 711 12.12 16.82 12.84
N ARG A 712 12.71 17.64 13.72
CA ARG A 712 11.96 18.33 14.77
C ARG A 712 10.98 19.33 14.17
N GLU A 713 11.43 20.05 13.16
CA GLU A 713 10.66 21.08 12.44
C GLU A 713 9.43 20.46 11.79
N GLN A 714 9.56 19.30 11.13
CA GLN A 714 8.42 18.59 10.55
C GLN A 714 7.36 18.19 11.59
N VAL A 715 7.77 17.76 12.78
CA VAL A 715 6.82 17.44 13.87
C VAL A 715 6.10 18.70 14.35
N ILE A 716 6.81 19.81 14.49
CA ILE A 716 6.25 21.11 14.88
C ILE A 716 5.25 21.59 13.83
N ASP A 717 5.66 21.63 12.55
CA ASP A 717 4.83 22.09 11.43
C ASP A 717 3.55 21.27 11.32
N LEU A 718 3.62 19.96 11.53
CA LEU A 718 2.44 19.11 11.53
C LEU A 718 1.57 19.34 12.77
N ALA A 719 2.17 19.50 13.96
CA ALA A 719 1.41 19.78 15.17
C ALA A 719 0.65 21.12 15.07
N CYS A 720 1.21 22.13 14.40
CA CYS A 720 0.52 23.40 14.11
C CYS A 720 -0.69 23.25 13.18
N GLN A 721 -0.79 22.17 12.41
CA GLN A 721 -1.91 21.92 11.50
C GLN A 721 -3.11 21.27 12.22
N LEU A 722 -2.89 20.70 13.41
CA LEU A 722 -3.95 20.05 14.18
C LEU A 722 -5.00 21.05 14.63
N ARG A 723 -6.28 20.76 14.34
CA ARG A 723 -7.40 21.59 14.81
C ARG A 723 -8.43 20.71 15.50
N LEU A 724 -8.81 21.09 16.71
CA LEU A 724 -9.87 20.40 17.44
C LEU A 724 -11.19 20.59 16.68
N ARG A 725 -11.85 19.49 16.33
CA ARG A 725 -13.13 19.49 15.63
C ARG A 725 -14.27 19.02 16.51
N THR A 726 -14.09 17.88 17.15
CA THR A 726 -15.17 17.25 17.90
C THR A 726 -14.72 16.92 19.31
N THR A 727 -15.53 17.30 20.30
CA THR A 727 -15.35 16.87 21.69
C THR A 727 -16.59 16.10 22.13
N VAL A 728 -16.40 14.86 22.58
CA VAL A 728 -17.49 14.05 23.16
C VAL A 728 -17.15 13.70 24.60
N ILE A 729 -18.12 13.94 25.47
CA ILE A 729 -18.03 13.71 26.90
C ILE A 729 -19.15 12.77 27.33
N LEU A 730 -18.78 11.74 28.08
CA LEU A 730 -19.70 10.92 28.85
C LEU A 730 -19.42 11.15 30.34
N THR A 731 -20.38 11.67 31.09
CA THR A 731 -20.19 11.99 32.51
C THR A 731 -21.35 11.49 33.38
N GLY A 732 -21.10 11.39 34.69
CA GLY A 732 -22.12 11.10 35.70
C GLY A 732 -23.03 12.30 35.96
N GLN A 733 -24.14 12.09 36.68
CA GLN A 733 -24.89 13.23 37.21
C GLN A 733 -23.98 13.98 38.21
N PRO A 734 -23.96 15.33 38.19
CA PRO A 734 -23.29 16.07 39.25
C PRO A 734 -23.94 15.69 40.58
N ASP A 735 -23.13 15.27 41.55
CA ASP A 735 -23.63 15.02 42.90
C ASP A 735 -24.23 16.32 43.46
N HIS A 736 -25.53 16.33 43.74
CA HIS A 736 -26.24 17.42 44.43
C HIS A 736 -25.80 17.60 45.90
N LYS A 737 -24.63 17.10 46.31
CA LYS A 737 -24.13 17.13 47.70
C LYS A 737 -23.31 18.37 48.06
N ALA A 738 -23.45 19.47 47.32
CA ALA A 738 -22.72 20.72 47.59
C ALA A 738 -23.58 21.86 48.19
N GLU A 739 -24.87 21.63 48.50
CA GLU A 739 -25.74 22.65 49.12
C GLU A 739 -26.15 22.35 50.58
N GLU A 740 -25.65 21.28 51.20
CA GLU A 740 -25.78 21.05 52.64
C GLU A 740 -24.40 20.92 53.28
N ASN A 741 -23.76 22.07 53.53
CA ASN A 741 -22.87 22.29 54.68
C ASN A 741 -22.67 23.77 54.96
#